data_AF-A0A970A6B0-F1
#
_entry.id   AF-A0A970A6B0-F1
#
_cell.length_a   1.000
_cell.length_b   1.000
_cell.length_c   1.000
_cell.angle_alpha   90.00
_cell.angle_beta   90.00
_cell.angle_gamma   90.00
#
_symmetry.space_group_name_H-M   'P 1'
#
loop_
_entity.id
_entity.type
_entity.pdbx_description
1 polymer ?
#
loop_
_entity_poly.entity_id
_entity_poly.type
_entity_poly.pdbx_seq_one_letter_code
_entity_poly.pdbx_strand_id
1 'polypeptide(L)'
;MFSERKTRKRKNSRWKLFTALFVLFLCFFAITEVYARVGGGHYYSSSGSSSRSSSSRGGSYRSSSSDGELALAIFDLIVFTLRLVKRNPLLGIPLLLLQIALVAFLIFVSKKYGDKLKEEEMNEATSYIRRSAAPYVADKIYKELLETDGGFNQYDFQAWVKNLFCQVQDAWSQNDISQVQHFLSDGLYEQLAMQTNLMEERGIIDYQEGLDIQSVAPIKLEKSNYFQVLHVQIKASGVNYRKNKHSGDVIDGSLARTPFSEIWSFVRRSGSATKKEQYAIADKQCPNCGTPLSIERITACPSCSALVRSGSHGWVLSGITQSAAAAFAGVLPTAVPNQSFTFADDPLFNEQMMRDFGSVVFWRHRLAEYKADGSLLGKVAAPAFIEKTVAGYKRNSDGLREAYTKIGAGGIAVATTASNIDGRDYVLLNITWQGVLTLVGGAKELYYAGPQTGFSNLYEPRMSRTFYHSMLLSRKHGAQTKVDFSLSSAACPSCGAPQTEITAKECPYCGYVPNLDSGAWFLEDILPLNSPEYKAALEKFSQGRNVAEFAQSLGANFDIPLKDLMKLAVLVSGSDGTIAATEMEALKKFAGEWGISQSDLLQMMVEVKGVTDYEKYFREELKMPRSANVFKVLVQMALVDGVLEESEMEILRAMGRVMKYSERDLQMMIKQERNAMRKMGKEVKVYVKNMQKQERENQKNRDLVR
;
A
#
# COMPACT_ATOMS: atom_id res chain seq x y z
N MET A 1 17.58 9.74 81.69
CA MET A 1 18.74 9.21 80.94
C MET A 1 18.20 8.31 79.82
N PHE A 2 17.89 8.74 78.59
CA PHE A 2 18.74 9.40 77.57
C PHE A 2 20.18 8.85 77.65
N SER A 3 20.77 8.21 76.65
CA SER A 3 20.54 8.18 75.21
C SER A 3 21.32 7.00 74.64
N GLU A 4 20.68 5.98 74.07
CA GLU A 4 21.37 5.02 73.19
C GLU A 4 20.36 4.13 72.45
N ARG A 5 19.78 4.63 71.35
CA ARG A 5 19.07 3.82 70.33
C ARG A 5 18.67 4.64 69.10
N LYS A 6 19.58 5.42 68.51
CA LYS A 6 19.28 6.20 67.28
C LYS A 6 20.42 6.22 66.25
N THR A 7 21.13 5.12 65.98
CA THR A 7 22.18 5.12 64.93
C THR A 7 22.31 3.87 64.06
N ARG A 8 21.37 2.89 64.09
CA ARG A 8 21.45 1.70 63.21
C ARG A 8 20.46 1.61 62.05
N LYS A 9 19.39 2.42 62.01
CA LYS A 9 18.39 2.36 60.91
C LYS A 9 18.66 3.26 59.69
N ARG A 10 19.60 4.20 59.75
CA ARG A 10 19.88 5.14 58.63
C ARG A 10 20.84 4.62 57.55
N LYS A 11 21.59 3.53 57.79
CA LYS A 11 22.59 3.00 56.84
C LYS A 11 21.97 2.13 55.73
N ASN A 12 20.98 1.29 56.03
CA ASN A 12 20.33 0.41 55.04
C ASN A 12 19.31 1.13 54.13
N SER A 13 18.81 2.32 54.52
CA SER A 13 17.89 3.10 53.69
C SER A 13 18.60 3.77 52.52
N ARG A 14 19.88 4.16 52.68
CA ARG A 14 20.65 4.84 51.63
C ARG A 14 21.11 3.87 50.55
N TRP A 15 21.42 2.62 50.90
CA TRP A 15 21.78 1.57 49.93
C TRP A 15 20.59 1.12 49.07
N LYS A 16 19.39 1.01 49.66
CA LYS A 16 18.16 0.73 48.90
C LYS A 16 17.75 1.87 47.98
N LEU A 17 17.99 3.12 48.40
CA LEU A 17 17.81 4.31 47.56
C LEU A 17 18.84 4.34 46.41
N PHE A 18 20.09 3.93 46.69
CA PHE A 18 21.17 3.85 45.71
C PHE A 18 20.93 2.77 44.65
N THR A 19 20.48 1.58 45.04
CA THR A 19 20.13 0.52 44.07
C THR A 19 18.90 0.89 43.26
N ALA A 20 17.93 1.60 43.84
CA ALA A 20 16.77 2.11 43.11
C ALA A 20 17.15 3.19 42.08
N LEU A 21 18.01 4.15 42.44
CA LEU A 21 18.51 5.19 41.52
C LEU A 21 19.44 4.62 40.43
N PHE A 22 20.23 3.59 40.74
CA PHE A 22 21.09 2.89 39.77
C PHE A 22 20.29 2.09 38.73
N VAL A 23 19.19 1.45 39.15
CA VAL A 23 18.25 0.81 38.23
C VAL A 23 17.49 1.85 37.40
N LEU A 24 17.14 3.01 37.98
CA LEU A 24 16.51 4.13 37.27
C LEU A 24 17.44 4.73 36.19
N PHE A 25 18.74 4.84 36.49
CA PHE A 25 19.78 5.30 35.57
C PHE A 25 19.98 4.37 34.36
N LEU A 26 19.90 3.05 34.57
CA LEU A 26 19.93 2.07 33.48
C LEU A 26 18.67 2.11 32.60
N CYS A 27 17.56 2.66 33.10
CA CYS A 27 16.30 2.76 32.36
C CYS A 27 16.21 4.02 31.48
N PHE A 28 17.14 4.98 31.57
CA PHE A 28 17.01 6.30 30.92
C PHE A 28 17.71 6.44 29.55
N PHE A 29 18.55 5.49 29.13
CA PHE A 29 19.11 5.50 27.78
C PHE A 29 18.17 4.82 26.78
N ALA A 30 17.03 5.45 26.52
CA ALA A 30 16.21 5.16 25.36
C ALA A 30 16.61 6.14 24.24
N ILE A 31 17.36 5.65 23.26
CA ILE A 31 17.65 6.39 22.03
C ILE A 31 16.37 6.40 21.21
N THR A 32 15.70 7.55 21.13
CA THR A 32 14.59 7.79 20.19
C THR A 32 15.13 8.45 18.94
N GLU A 33 15.60 7.64 17.99
CA GLU A 33 15.95 8.10 16.65
C GLU A 33 14.79 7.79 15.69
N VAL A 34 14.62 8.60 14.64
CA VAL A 34 13.82 8.36 13.39
C VAL A 34 12.52 9.19 13.17
N TYR A 35 12.21 10.22 13.96
CA TYR A 35 11.01 11.06 13.71
C TYR A 35 11.22 12.44 13.08
N ALA A 36 12.42 13.02 13.21
CA ALA A 36 12.68 14.40 12.79
C ALA A 36 13.05 14.53 11.30
N ARG A 37 12.91 13.47 10.49
CA ARG A 37 13.26 13.50 9.06
C ARG A 37 12.04 13.76 8.19
N VAL A 38 12.25 14.29 6.99
CA VAL A 38 11.19 14.50 5.96
C VAL A 38 10.42 13.20 5.73
N GLY A 39 9.09 13.26 5.87
CA GLY A 39 8.24 12.09 5.72
C GLY A 39 8.40 11.04 6.82
N GLY A 40 9.18 11.33 7.86
CA GLY A 40 9.60 10.40 8.91
C GLY A 40 8.49 9.98 9.89
N GLY A 41 8.79 8.91 10.63
CA GLY A 41 7.90 8.29 11.63
C GLY A 41 7.78 6.78 11.59
N HIS A 42 8.80 6.13 11.05
CA HIS A 42 8.75 4.73 10.70
C HIS A 42 9.54 3.86 11.70
N TYR A 43 8.89 2.90 12.35
CA TYR A 43 9.52 1.87 13.18
C TYR A 43 9.00 0.50 12.78
N TYR A 44 9.77 -0.25 12.01
CA TYR A 44 9.36 -1.57 11.56
C TYR A 44 9.87 -2.63 12.53
N SER A 45 8.97 -3.11 13.39
CA SER A 45 9.20 -4.38 14.08
C SER A 45 9.05 -5.52 13.07
N SER A 46 10.12 -6.23 12.78
CA SER A 46 10.10 -7.45 11.97
C SER A 46 9.34 -8.55 12.72
N SER A 47 8.03 -8.70 12.47
CA SER A 47 7.26 -9.84 12.97
C SER A 47 7.53 -11.06 12.11
N GLY A 48 8.65 -11.74 12.34
CA GLY A 48 8.89 -13.09 11.86
C GLY A 48 8.07 -14.07 12.71
N SER A 49 7.05 -14.68 12.12
CA SER A 49 6.29 -15.77 12.73
C SER A 49 7.19 -16.99 12.98
N SER A 50 7.62 -17.15 14.23
CA SER A 50 8.07 -18.43 14.75
C SER A 50 7.50 -18.64 16.16
N SER A 51 6.61 -19.62 16.25
CA SER A 51 5.99 -20.10 17.48
C SER A 51 7.03 -20.72 18.40
N ARG A 52 7.45 -20.01 19.45
CA ARG A 52 8.00 -20.61 20.67
C ARG A 52 7.55 -19.82 21.90
N SER A 53 6.77 -20.47 22.73
CA SER A 53 6.39 -20.04 24.06
C SER A 53 7.61 -19.87 24.96
N SER A 54 7.78 -18.70 25.56
CA SER A 54 8.53 -18.56 26.81
C SER A 54 7.87 -17.52 27.69
N SER A 55 7.45 -17.97 28.87
CA SER A 55 6.90 -17.17 29.95
C SER A 55 7.95 -16.19 30.47
N SER A 56 7.61 -14.90 30.56
CA SER A 56 8.37 -13.95 31.38
C SER A 56 7.42 -13.04 32.17
N ARG A 57 7.64 -13.06 33.48
CA ARG A 57 6.92 -12.29 34.51
C ARG A 57 7.18 -10.80 34.31
N GLY A 58 6.10 -10.02 34.25
CA GLY A 58 6.14 -8.57 34.19
C GLY A 58 6.58 -7.94 35.52
N GLY A 59 7.47 -6.95 35.43
CA GLY A 59 7.77 -5.99 36.47
C GLY A 59 7.51 -4.59 35.93
N SER A 60 6.57 -3.87 36.54
CA SER A 60 6.17 -2.50 36.20
C SER A 60 7.11 -1.47 36.82
N TYR A 61 7.57 -0.48 36.05
CA TYR A 61 8.27 0.69 36.58
C TYR A 61 7.70 1.98 35.96
N ARG A 62 7.37 2.95 36.83
CA ARG A 62 6.94 4.31 36.48
C ARG A 62 8.18 5.18 36.28
N SER A 63 8.25 5.95 35.21
CA SER A 63 9.28 6.97 34.99
C SER A 63 8.80 8.35 35.48
N SER A 64 9.62 8.99 36.30
CA SER A 64 9.52 10.41 36.65
C SER A 64 10.83 11.08 36.26
N SER A 65 10.73 12.20 35.55
CA SER A 65 11.81 13.02 35.00
C SER A 65 12.61 13.78 36.07
N SER A 66 13.94 13.62 36.12
CA SER A 66 14.86 14.56 36.79
C SER A 66 16.33 14.38 36.36
N ASP A 67 16.68 14.75 35.13
CA ASP A 67 18.05 14.60 34.60
C ASP A 67 19.09 15.53 35.29
N GLY A 68 18.64 16.58 36.00
CA GLY A 68 19.53 17.53 36.70
C GLY A 68 20.04 17.07 38.08
N GLU A 69 19.24 16.31 38.84
CA GLU A 69 19.61 15.92 40.21
C GLU A 69 20.62 14.76 40.26
N LEU A 70 20.62 13.92 39.23
CA LEU A 70 21.41 12.69 39.20
C LEU A 70 22.89 12.96 38.84
N ALA A 71 23.14 13.95 37.97
CA ALA A 71 24.50 14.42 37.69
C ALA A 71 25.17 15.07 38.91
N LEU A 72 24.40 15.83 39.71
CA LEU A 72 24.87 16.42 40.96
C LEU A 72 25.19 15.34 42.01
N ALA A 73 24.37 14.30 42.11
CA ALA A 73 24.62 13.18 43.02
C ALA A 73 25.89 12.38 42.67
N ILE A 74 26.18 12.19 41.38
CA ILE A 74 27.42 11.54 40.92
C ILE A 74 28.64 12.43 41.23
N PHE A 75 28.54 13.73 40.97
CA PHE A 75 29.60 14.69 41.30
C PHE A 75 29.91 14.69 42.80
N ASP A 76 28.88 14.73 43.66
CA ASP A 76 29.03 14.68 45.11
C ASP A 76 29.67 13.36 45.59
N LEU A 77 29.36 12.24 44.94
CA LEU A 77 29.95 10.93 45.24
C LEU A 77 31.46 10.92 44.91
N ILE A 78 31.85 11.52 43.79
CA ILE A 78 33.26 11.64 43.38
C ILE A 78 33.99 12.56 44.36
N VAL A 79 33.43 13.72 44.68
CA VAL A 79 34.00 14.66 45.66
C VAL A 79 34.13 14.01 47.05
N PHE A 80 33.14 13.23 47.48
CA PHE A 80 33.20 12.48 48.73
C PHE A 80 34.33 11.46 48.72
N THR A 81 34.50 10.72 47.63
CA THR A 81 35.54 9.69 47.49
C THR A 81 36.94 10.33 47.48
N LEU A 82 37.11 11.48 46.81
CA LEU A 82 38.35 12.27 46.83
C LEU A 82 38.69 12.82 48.23
N ARG A 83 37.68 13.28 48.99
CA ARG A 83 37.88 13.67 50.41
C ARG A 83 38.28 12.47 51.28
N LEU A 84 37.76 11.28 50.97
CA LEU A 84 38.07 10.04 51.68
C LEU A 84 39.49 9.55 51.38
N VAL A 85 39.99 9.74 50.16
CA VAL A 85 41.40 9.51 49.78
C VAL A 85 42.33 10.37 50.63
N LYS A 86 42.01 11.66 50.81
CA LYS A 86 42.81 12.58 51.63
C LYS A 86 42.82 12.21 53.12
N ARG A 87 41.73 11.63 53.63
CA ARG A 87 41.57 11.32 55.07
C ARG A 87 42.03 9.92 55.44
N ASN A 88 41.86 8.93 54.57
CA ASN A 88 42.22 7.53 54.79
C ASN A 88 42.60 6.87 53.45
N PRO A 89 43.87 7.02 53.00
CA PRO A 89 44.30 6.60 51.67
C PRO A 89 44.15 5.09 51.44
N LEU A 90 44.33 4.26 52.47
CA LEU A 90 44.16 2.80 52.42
C LEU A 90 42.73 2.36 52.03
N LEU A 91 41.71 3.16 52.32
CA LEU A 91 40.31 2.87 51.97
C LEU A 91 39.82 3.71 50.78
N GLY A 92 40.32 4.94 50.63
CA GLY A 92 39.89 5.84 49.56
C GLY A 92 40.41 5.46 48.18
N ILE A 93 41.67 5.03 48.06
CA ILE A 93 42.29 4.68 46.77
C ILE A 93 41.59 3.44 46.14
N PRO A 94 41.36 2.33 46.87
CA PRO A 94 40.66 1.17 46.30
C PRO A 94 39.23 1.51 45.83
N LEU A 95 38.54 2.38 46.57
CA LEU A 95 37.15 2.76 46.28
C LEU A 95 37.06 3.68 45.05
N LEU A 96 38.05 4.56 44.86
CA LEU A 96 38.19 5.37 43.64
C LEU A 96 38.48 4.49 42.41
N LEU A 97 39.40 3.53 42.52
CA LEU A 97 39.74 2.61 41.43
C LEU A 97 38.53 1.74 41.04
N LEU A 98 37.73 1.30 42.02
CA LEU A 98 36.51 0.55 41.77
C LEU A 98 35.45 1.39 41.03
N GLN A 99 35.30 2.67 41.38
CA GLN A 99 34.41 3.59 40.65
C GLN A 99 34.87 3.82 39.21
N ILE A 100 36.17 4.04 38.99
CA ILE A 100 36.73 4.22 37.65
C ILE A 100 36.55 2.95 36.81
N ALA A 101 36.82 1.78 37.39
CA ALA A 101 36.63 0.49 36.72
C ALA A 101 35.15 0.23 36.38
N LEU A 102 34.22 0.60 37.27
CA LEU A 102 32.78 0.49 37.02
C LEU A 102 32.34 1.41 35.88
N VAL A 103 32.80 2.67 35.87
CA VAL A 103 32.49 3.62 34.79
C VAL A 103 33.06 3.14 33.46
N ALA A 104 34.32 2.68 33.44
CA ALA A 104 34.94 2.11 32.25
C ALA A 104 34.20 0.84 31.76
N PHE A 105 33.76 -0.01 32.68
CA PHE A 105 32.95 -1.20 32.37
C PHE A 105 31.58 -0.83 31.82
N LEU A 106 30.90 0.17 32.38
CA LEU A 106 29.61 0.66 31.88
C LEU A 106 29.75 1.29 30.49
N ILE A 107 30.82 2.07 30.23
CA ILE A 107 31.14 2.59 28.90
C ILE A 107 31.45 1.46 27.92
N PHE A 108 32.16 0.42 28.36
CA PHE A 108 32.47 -0.75 27.54
C PHE A 108 31.20 -1.55 27.20
N VAL A 109 30.32 -1.77 28.18
CA VAL A 109 29.02 -2.43 27.99
C VAL A 109 28.12 -1.59 27.10
N SER A 110 28.01 -0.28 27.32
CA SER A 110 27.19 0.61 26.48
C SER A 110 27.68 0.68 25.04
N LYS A 111 29.00 0.70 24.81
CA LYS A 111 29.59 0.57 23.46
C LYS A 111 29.31 -0.80 22.85
N LYS A 112 29.59 -1.89 23.58
CA LYS A 112 29.44 -3.26 23.08
C LYS A 112 27.99 -3.66 22.79
N TYR A 113 27.04 -3.21 23.60
CA TYR A 113 25.61 -3.43 23.37
C TYR A 113 25.03 -2.41 22.37
N GLY A 114 25.53 -1.17 22.33
CA GLY A 114 25.16 -0.20 21.30
C GLY A 114 25.61 -0.61 19.90
N ASP A 115 26.79 -1.23 19.78
CA ASP A 115 27.29 -1.76 18.52
C ASP A 115 26.49 -3.00 18.07
N LYS A 116 26.10 -3.88 19.01
CA LYS A 116 25.20 -5.01 18.72
C LYS A 116 23.78 -4.60 18.34
N LEU A 117 23.21 -3.57 18.97
CA LEU A 117 21.90 -3.02 18.61
C LEU A 117 21.95 -2.36 17.22
N LYS A 118 23.04 -1.66 16.87
CA LYS A 118 23.27 -1.14 15.51
C LYS A 118 23.46 -2.25 14.47
N GLU A 119 24.00 -3.40 14.87
CA GLU A 119 24.20 -4.57 14.02
C GLU A 119 22.92 -5.41 13.86
N GLU A 120 22.02 -5.42 14.86
CA GLU A 120 20.66 -5.98 14.77
C GLU A 120 19.67 -5.05 14.03
N GLU A 121 19.86 -3.72 14.12
CA GLU A 121 19.24 -2.71 13.24
C GLU A 121 19.89 -2.65 11.84
N MET A 122 20.70 -3.65 11.46
CA MET A 122 21.17 -3.80 10.09
C MET A 122 19.97 -4.18 9.19
N ASN A 123 19.28 -3.13 8.74
CA ASN A 123 18.05 -3.18 7.98
C ASN A 123 18.10 -4.21 6.85
N GLU A 124 16.98 -4.89 6.62
CA GLU A 124 16.79 -5.83 5.52
C GLU A 124 17.18 -5.20 4.17
N ALA A 125 16.91 -3.90 3.98
CA ALA A 125 17.36 -3.10 2.85
C ALA A 125 18.88 -2.91 2.78
N THR A 126 19.55 -2.59 3.88
CA THR A 126 21.03 -2.53 3.92
C THR A 126 21.63 -3.89 3.60
N SER A 127 21.01 -4.97 4.10
CA SER A 127 21.42 -6.33 3.82
C SER A 127 21.14 -6.74 2.37
N TYR A 128 20.02 -6.30 1.77
CA TYR A 128 19.68 -6.51 0.36
C TYR A 128 20.67 -5.77 -0.53
N ILE A 129 20.88 -4.47 -0.28
CA ILE A 129 21.82 -3.61 -1.02
C ILE A 129 23.26 -4.12 -0.91
N ARG A 130 23.66 -4.63 0.26
CA ARG A 130 24.97 -5.27 0.47
C ARG A 130 25.09 -6.61 -0.27
N ARG A 131 24.02 -7.42 -0.29
CA ARG A 131 23.96 -8.72 -1.00
C ARG A 131 23.83 -8.57 -2.52
N SER A 132 23.22 -7.48 -3.00
CA SER A 132 22.91 -7.25 -4.42
C SER A 132 24.07 -6.65 -5.21
N ALA A 133 25.24 -6.43 -4.59
CA ALA A 133 26.35 -5.67 -5.18
C ALA A 133 25.90 -4.29 -5.70
N ALA A 134 25.47 -3.40 -4.79
CA ALA A 134 24.89 -2.08 -5.10
C ALA A 134 25.54 -1.29 -6.27
N PRO A 135 26.88 -1.23 -6.42
CA PRO A 135 27.49 -0.54 -7.56
C PRO A 135 27.13 -1.18 -8.90
N TYR A 136 27.10 -2.53 -8.98
CA TYR A 136 26.74 -3.27 -10.18
C TYR A 136 25.28 -3.04 -10.58
N VAL A 137 24.36 -2.99 -9.61
CA VAL A 137 22.94 -2.70 -9.86
C VAL A 137 22.77 -1.28 -10.41
N ALA A 138 23.46 -0.31 -9.80
CA ALA A 138 23.41 1.07 -10.25
C ALA A 138 23.94 1.21 -11.69
N ASP A 139 25.10 0.61 -11.99
CA ASP A 139 25.70 0.64 -13.33
C ASP A 139 24.79 -0.02 -14.37
N LYS A 140 24.14 -1.13 -14.03
CA LYS A 140 23.16 -1.80 -14.91
C LYS A 140 21.99 -0.88 -15.23
N ILE A 141 21.42 -0.24 -14.21
CA ILE A 141 20.28 0.67 -14.38
C ILE A 141 20.68 1.89 -15.23
N TYR A 142 21.86 2.48 -14.99
CA TYR A 142 22.32 3.62 -15.78
C TYR A 142 22.56 3.25 -17.25
N LYS A 143 23.13 2.07 -17.54
CA LYS A 143 23.27 1.56 -18.91
C LYS A 143 21.91 1.42 -19.59
N GLU A 144 20.95 0.83 -18.89
CA GLU A 144 19.58 0.64 -19.39
C GLU A 144 18.84 1.97 -19.63
N LEU A 145 19.08 2.98 -18.79
CA LEU A 145 18.57 4.33 -19.02
C LEU A 145 19.22 4.99 -20.24
N LEU A 146 20.55 4.89 -20.40
CA LEU A 146 21.28 5.41 -21.55
C LEU A 146 20.87 4.76 -22.88
N GLU A 147 20.56 3.46 -22.87
CA GLU A 147 20.07 2.73 -24.06
C GLU A 147 18.68 3.21 -24.50
N THR A 148 17.82 3.58 -23.53
CA THR A 148 16.45 4.03 -23.81
C THR A 148 16.31 5.54 -23.97
N ASP A 149 17.29 6.29 -23.48
CA ASP A 149 17.31 7.75 -23.42
C ASP A 149 18.75 8.24 -23.63
N GLY A 150 19.13 8.46 -24.89
CA GLY A 150 20.48 8.91 -25.26
C GLY A 150 20.83 10.32 -24.77
N GLY A 151 19.85 11.10 -24.29
CA GLY A 151 20.07 12.39 -23.65
C GLY A 151 20.36 12.29 -22.14
N PHE A 152 20.20 11.11 -21.54
CA PHE A 152 20.40 10.92 -20.10
C PHE A 152 21.88 11.07 -19.73
N ASN A 153 22.17 11.91 -18.73
CA ASN A 153 23.49 12.06 -18.16
C ASN A 153 23.45 11.72 -16.67
N GLN A 154 24.25 10.73 -16.26
CA GLN A 154 24.31 10.26 -14.87
C GLN A 154 24.76 11.37 -13.89
N TYR A 155 25.77 12.16 -14.25
CA TYR A 155 26.32 13.19 -13.36
C TYR A 155 25.32 14.33 -13.16
N ASP A 156 24.67 14.77 -14.23
CA ASP A 156 23.65 15.82 -14.19
C ASP A 156 22.45 15.35 -13.35
N PHE A 157 21.99 14.12 -13.56
CA PHE A 157 20.92 13.52 -12.77
C PHE A 157 21.28 13.45 -11.27
N GLN A 158 22.48 12.99 -10.92
CA GLN A 158 22.93 12.92 -9.52
C GLN A 158 23.04 14.31 -8.88
N ALA A 159 23.56 15.30 -9.61
CA ALA A 159 23.63 16.69 -9.13
C ALA A 159 22.23 17.27 -8.90
N TRP A 160 21.30 17.01 -9.82
CA TRP A 160 19.90 17.41 -9.70
C TRP A 160 19.22 16.78 -8.48
N VAL A 161 19.37 15.47 -8.26
CA VAL A 161 18.82 14.78 -7.07
C VAL A 161 19.39 15.36 -5.77
N LYS A 162 20.69 15.67 -5.71
CA LYS A 162 21.30 16.29 -4.52
C LYS A 162 20.72 17.67 -4.24
N ASN A 163 20.54 18.49 -5.27
CA ASN A 163 19.96 19.83 -5.12
C ASN A 163 18.50 19.73 -4.65
N LEU A 164 17.68 18.91 -5.32
CA LEU A 164 16.30 18.66 -4.94
C LEU A 164 16.19 18.14 -3.49
N PHE A 165 17.10 17.24 -3.10
CA PHE A 165 17.17 16.73 -1.74
C PHE A 165 17.33 17.85 -0.72
N CYS A 166 18.26 18.78 -0.92
CA CYS A 166 18.41 19.95 -0.04
C CYS A 166 17.14 20.83 -0.05
N GLN A 167 16.58 21.15 -1.22
CA GLN A 167 15.38 22.02 -1.31
C GLN A 167 14.18 21.45 -0.53
N VAL A 168 13.94 20.14 -0.63
CA VAL A 168 12.83 19.49 0.09
C VAL A 168 13.08 19.49 1.59
N GLN A 169 14.32 19.24 2.02
CA GLN A 169 14.69 19.26 3.44
C GLN A 169 14.58 20.67 4.04
N ASP A 170 14.96 21.69 3.28
CA ASP A 170 14.82 23.10 3.67
C ASP A 170 13.34 23.50 3.77
N ALA A 171 12.52 23.14 2.77
CA ALA A 171 11.08 23.38 2.75
C ALA A 171 10.37 22.72 3.95
N TRP A 172 10.76 21.48 4.27
CA TRP A 172 10.28 20.78 5.46
C TRP A 172 10.69 21.46 6.77
N SER A 173 11.96 21.87 6.89
CA SER A 173 12.48 22.57 8.07
C SER A 173 11.75 23.90 8.32
N GLN A 174 11.28 24.55 7.25
CA GLN A 174 10.49 25.77 7.29
C GLN A 174 8.98 25.54 7.49
N ASN A 175 8.53 24.27 7.57
CA ASN A 175 7.11 23.87 7.56
C ASN A 175 6.32 24.36 6.33
N ASP A 176 7.00 24.61 5.20
CA ASP A 176 6.36 25.12 3.98
C ASP A 176 6.77 24.29 2.75
N ILE A 177 6.06 23.17 2.56
CA ILE A 177 6.32 22.27 1.42
C ILE A 177 5.80 22.82 0.08
N SER A 178 5.02 23.91 0.08
CA SER A 178 4.50 24.52 -1.15
C SER A 178 5.64 24.99 -2.07
N GLN A 179 6.79 25.34 -1.49
CA GLN A 179 7.99 25.79 -2.20
C GLN A 179 8.52 24.78 -3.22
N VAL A 180 8.30 23.48 -2.97
CA VAL A 180 8.80 22.37 -3.79
C VAL A 180 7.68 21.58 -4.48
N GLN A 181 6.42 22.02 -4.38
CA GLN A 181 5.25 21.31 -4.94
C GLN A 181 5.40 20.93 -6.41
N HIS A 182 6.07 21.77 -7.20
CA HIS A 182 6.31 21.56 -8.62
C HIS A 182 7.17 20.33 -8.94
N PHE A 183 7.89 19.77 -7.96
CA PHE A 183 8.61 18.49 -8.08
C PHE A 183 7.80 17.29 -7.63
N LEU A 184 6.74 17.48 -6.86
CA LEU A 184 6.06 16.43 -6.13
C LEU A 184 4.83 15.95 -6.89
N SER A 185 4.58 14.64 -6.91
CA SER A 185 3.26 14.12 -7.25
C SER A 185 2.24 14.56 -6.20
N ASP A 186 0.95 14.61 -6.55
CA ASP A 186 -0.09 15.03 -5.62
C ASP A 186 -0.15 14.13 -4.38
N GLY A 187 0.05 12.82 -4.55
CA GLY A 187 0.09 11.87 -3.46
C GLY A 187 1.18 12.15 -2.43
N LEU A 188 2.38 12.56 -2.87
CA LEU A 188 3.47 12.91 -1.96
C LEU A 188 3.30 14.32 -1.38
N TYR A 189 2.77 15.27 -2.16
CA TYR A 189 2.48 16.61 -1.66
C TYR A 189 1.44 16.57 -0.52
N GLU A 190 0.34 15.84 -0.68
CA GLU A 190 -0.69 15.67 0.36
C GLU A 190 -0.10 15.04 1.63
N GLN A 191 0.79 14.05 1.49
CA GLN A 191 1.52 13.47 2.63
C GLN A 191 2.30 14.55 3.40
N LEU A 192 3.19 15.25 2.71
CA LEU A 192 4.11 16.18 3.35
C LEU A 192 3.38 17.41 3.88
N ALA A 193 2.42 17.95 3.12
CA ALA A 193 1.61 19.11 3.52
C ALA A 193 0.78 18.81 4.78
N MET A 194 0.18 17.62 4.86
CA MET A 194 -0.54 17.19 6.06
C MET A 194 0.39 17.14 7.28
N GLN A 195 1.60 16.59 7.12
CA GLN A 195 2.57 16.50 8.21
C GLN A 195 3.11 17.86 8.65
N THR A 196 3.50 18.75 7.71
CA THR A 196 4.00 20.09 8.03
C THR A 196 2.93 20.96 8.68
N ASN A 197 1.68 20.91 8.18
CA ASN A 197 0.56 21.64 8.78
C ASN A 197 0.29 21.19 10.22
N LEU A 198 0.32 19.87 10.47
CA LEU A 198 0.18 19.35 11.83
C LEU A 198 1.35 19.75 12.73
N MET A 199 2.57 19.83 12.19
CA MET A 199 3.73 20.32 12.94
C MET A 199 3.58 21.80 13.29
N GLU A 200 3.19 22.63 12.33
CA GLU A 200 2.93 24.05 12.54
C GLU A 200 1.87 24.30 13.60
N GLU A 201 0.71 23.63 13.50
CA GLU A 201 -0.39 23.74 14.47
C GLU A 201 0.02 23.36 15.90
N ARG A 202 0.99 22.44 16.02
CA ARG A 202 1.53 21.98 17.32
C ARG A 202 2.69 22.83 17.81
N GLY A 203 3.09 23.84 17.04
CA GLY A 203 4.30 24.61 17.31
C GLY A 203 5.54 23.71 17.32
N ILE A 204 5.67 22.78 16.40
CA ILE A 204 6.86 21.94 16.23
C ILE A 204 7.73 22.55 15.14
N ILE A 205 9.01 22.76 15.44
CA ILE A 205 10.01 23.21 14.48
C ILE A 205 11.00 22.07 14.26
N ASP A 206 11.26 21.78 12.99
CA ASP A 206 12.27 20.83 12.55
C ASP A 206 13.60 21.54 12.30
N TYR A 207 14.68 20.94 12.79
CA TYR A 207 16.03 21.45 12.62
C TYR A 207 16.85 20.41 11.88
N GLN A 208 17.36 20.81 10.73
CA GLN A 208 18.34 20.06 9.97
C GLN A 208 19.60 20.90 9.74
N GLU A 209 20.72 20.47 10.31
CA GLU A 209 21.97 21.21 10.26
C GLU A 209 23.14 20.35 9.76
N GLY A 210 24.05 20.99 9.02
CA GLY A 210 25.30 20.37 8.56
C GLY A 210 25.08 19.16 7.65
N LEU A 211 24.03 19.18 6.83
CA LEU A 211 23.70 18.09 5.92
C LEU A 211 24.85 17.83 4.94
N ASP A 212 25.26 16.58 4.84
CA ASP A 212 26.31 16.09 3.92
C ASP A 212 25.83 14.85 3.19
N ILE A 213 25.77 14.94 1.86
CA ILE A 213 25.27 13.87 1.00
C ILE A 213 26.44 13.03 0.53
N GLN A 214 26.53 11.80 1.04
CA GLN A 214 27.63 10.88 0.79
C GLN A 214 27.48 10.14 -0.54
N SER A 215 26.27 9.69 -0.88
CA SER A 215 26.03 8.96 -2.14
C SER A 215 24.60 9.08 -2.64
N VAL A 216 24.44 9.08 -3.96
CA VAL A 216 23.16 9.01 -4.67
C VAL A 216 23.28 7.89 -5.72
N ALA A 217 22.54 6.80 -5.54
CA ALA A 217 22.64 5.63 -6.41
C ALA A 217 21.28 4.97 -6.67
N PRO A 218 20.92 4.67 -7.94
CA PRO A 218 19.71 3.93 -8.24
C PRO A 218 19.84 2.48 -7.74
N ILE A 219 18.75 1.97 -7.16
CA ILE A 219 18.68 0.62 -6.60
C ILE A 219 17.65 -0.25 -7.32
N LYS A 220 16.69 0.35 -8.01
CA LYS A 220 15.64 -0.34 -8.77
C LYS A 220 15.05 0.57 -9.84
N LEU A 221 14.75 -0.02 -11.00
CA LEU A 221 14.00 0.61 -12.08
C LEU A 221 12.77 -0.25 -12.36
N GLU A 222 11.58 0.29 -12.14
CA GLU A 222 10.31 -0.32 -12.55
C GLU A 222 9.91 0.22 -13.92
N LYS A 223 9.35 -0.64 -14.76
CA LYS A 223 8.91 -0.28 -16.10
C LYS A 223 7.48 -0.76 -16.32
N SER A 224 6.66 0.12 -16.85
CA SER A 224 5.32 -0.15 -17.36
C SER A 224 5.17 0.49 -18.74
N ASN A 225 4.02 0.23 -19.38
CA ASN A 225 3.70 0.80 -20.70
C ASN A 225 3.71 2.35 -20.68
N TYR A 226 3.30 2.96 -19.57
CA TYR A 226 3.14 4.41 -19.48
C TYR A 226 4.21 5.11 -18.66
N PHE A 227 4.74 4.46 -17.63
CA PHE A 227 5.69 5.07 -16.69
C PHE A 227 6.90 4.18 -16.40
N GLN A 228 8.02 4.84 -16.12
CA GLN A 228 9.20 4.27 -15.49
C GLN A 228 9.33 4.86 -14.08
N VAL A 229 9.62 4.02 -13.08
CA VAL A 229 9.85 4.46 -11.69
C VAL A 229 11.28 4.11 -11.30
N LEU A 230 12.08 5.13 -11.01
CA LEU A 230 13.47 4.99 -10.59
C LEU A 230 13.57 5.20 -9.08
N HIS A 231 13.93 4.15 -8.35
CA HIS A 231 14.18 4.22 -6.91
C HIS A 231 15.66 4.50 -6.67
N VAL A 232 15.96 5.60 -6.00
CA VAL A 232 17.30 6.12 -5.77
C VAL A 232 17.59 6.14 -4.27
N GLN A 233 18.61 5.42 -3.84
CA GLN A 233 19.12 5.52 -2.48
C GLN A 233 19.98 6.77 -2.34
N ILE A 234 19.66 7.58 -1.33
CA ILE A 234 20.45 8.70 -0.85
C ILE A 234 21.03 8.31 0.50
N LYS A 235 22.34 8.44 0.67
CA LYS A 235 23.01 8.33 1.97
C LYS A 235 23.53 9.70 2.34
N ALA A 236 23.21 10.13 3.56
CA ALA A 236 23.60 11.43 4.05
C ALA A 236 23.95 11.36 5.54
N SER A 237 24.55 12.42 6.07
CA SER A 237 24.73 12.62 7.50
C SER A 237 24.41 14.06 7.88
N GLY A 238 23.84 14.25 9.06
CA GLY A 238 23.45 15.57 9.53
C GLY A 238 22.99 15.53 10.99
N VAL A 239 22.78 16.71 11.57
CA VAL A 239 22.07 16.87 12.85
C VAL A 239 20.60 17.06 12.49
N ASN A 240 19.71 16.28 13.12
CA ASN A 240 18.29 16.27 12.76
C ASN A 240 17.45 16.03 14.03
N TYR A 241 16.69 17.04 14.45
CA TYR A 241 15.88 17.01 15.67
C TYR A 241 14.70 17.98 15.59
N ARG A 242 13.65 17.74 16.38
CA ARG A 242 12.50 18.63 16.50
C ARG A 242 12.42 19.26 17.87
N LYS A 243 12.02 20.54 17.92
CA LYS A 243 11.77 21.26 19.17
C LYS A 243 10.33 21.75 19.25
N ASN A 244 9.86 21.89 20.48
CA ASN A 244 8.67 22.67 20.76
C ASN A 244 9.01 24.17 20.65
N LYS A 245 8.30 24.90 19.79
CA LYS A 245 8.45 26.33 19.53
C LYS A 245 8.26 27.19 20.77
N HIS A 246 7.41 26.76 21.71
CA HIS A 246 7.07 27.52 22.91
C HIS A 246 8.00 27.22 24.08
N SER A 247 8.28 25.95 24.37
CA SER A 247 9.14 25.58 25.50
C SER A 247 10.63 25.51 25.16
N GLY A 248 10.97 25.34 23.88
CA GLY A 248 12.34 25.11 23.42
C GLY A 248 12.86 23.68 23.63
N ASP A 249 12.06 22.81 24.27
CA ASP A 249 12.45 21.44 24.57
C ASP A 249 12.59 20.61 23.28
N VAL A 250 13.61 19.75 23.23
CA VAL A 250 13.75 18.75 22.18
C VAL A 250 12.66 17.70 22.36
N ILE A 251 11.87 17.49 21.30
CA ILE A 251 10.77 16.52 21.25
C ILE A 251 11.32 15.15 20.86
N ASP A 252 12.08 15.10 19.76
CA ASP A 252 12.69 13.88 19.25
C ASP A 252 13.87 14.21 18.29
N GLY A 253 14.61 13.16 17.91
CA GLY A 253 15.79 13.24 17.06
C GLY A 253 17.10 13.39 17.85
N SER A 254 18.14 13.80 17.15
CA SER A 254 19.52 13.80 17.62
C SER A 254 20.16 15.17 17.48
N LEU A 255 20.72 15.69 18.58
CA LEU A 255 21.60 16.86 18.54
C LEU A 255 23.01 16.52 18.05
N ALA A 256 23.33 15.23 17.92
CA ALA A 256 24.58 14.77 17.34
C ALA A 256 24.43 14.52 15.84
N ARG A 257 25.54 14.64 15.12
CA ARG A 257 25.59 14.26 13.70
C ARG A 257 25.39 12.75 13.56
N THR A 258 24.36 12.33 12.84
CA THR A 258 24.07 10.91 12.60
C THR A 258 24.03 10.61 11.10
N PRO A 259 24.55 9.45 10.66
CA PRO A 259 24.35 8.98 9.30
C PRO A 259 22.92 8.44 9.13
N PHE A 260 22.36 8.62 7.95
CA PHE A 260 21.06 8.10 7.58
C PHE A 260 20.95 7.79 6.09
N SER A 261 19.91 7.06 5.73
CA SER A 261 19.66 6.73 4.33
C SER A 261 18.18 6.67 4.01
N GLU A 262 17.84 7.21 2.85
CA GLU A 262 16.49 7.27 2.29
C GLU A 262 16.48 6.71 0.88
N ILE A 263 15.31 6.30 0.42
CA ILE A 263 15.03 5.87 -0.93
C ILE A 263 13.95 6.79 -1.48
N TRP A 264 14.31 7.48 -2.55
CA TRP A 264 13.45 8.43 -3.25
C TRP A 264 12.97 7.80 -4.56
N SER A 265 11.67 7.87 -4.83
CA SER A 265 11.04 7.24 -5.99
C SER A 265 10.65 8.30 -7.01
N PHE A 266 11.33 8.29 -8.16
CA PHE A 266 11.13 9.24 -9.24
C PHE A 266 10.34 8.60 -10.37
N VAL A 267 9.31 9.28 -10.87
CA VAL A 267 8.47 8.80 -11.97
C VAL A 267 8.71 9.64 -13.21
N ARG A 268 8.87 9.00 -14.36
CA ARG A 268 8.83 9.63 -15.69
C ARG A 268 7.98 8.82 -16.64
N ARG A 269 7.51 9.46 -17.72
CA ARG A 269 6.78 8.77 -18.78
C ARG A 269 7.70 7.89 -19.61
N SER A 270 7.27 6.66 -19.88
CA SER A 270 7.98 5.71 -20.72
C SER A 270 8.19 6.28 -22.13
N GLY A 271 9.42 6.17 -22.65
CA GLY A 271 9.80 6.70 -23.97
C GLY A 271 10.15 8.19 -23.99
N SER A 272 10.13 8.90 -22.86
CA SER A 272 10.59 10.29 -22.79
C SER A 272 12.11 10.38 -22.90
N ALA A 273 12.60 11.31 -23.71
CA ALA A 273 14.03 11.62 -23.83
C ALA A 273 14.40 12.81 -22.94
N THR A 274 15.55 12.73 -22.28
CA THR A 274 16.07 13.80 -21.43
C THR A 274 16.45 15.01 -22.28
N LYS A 275 15.96 16.19 -21.90
CA LYS A 275 16.33 17.49 -22.51
C LYS A 275 17.33 18.23 -21.61
N LYS A 276 18.13 19.13 -22.18
CA LYS A 276 19.11 19.93 -21.41
C LYS A 276 18.44 20.76 -20.30
N GLU A 277 17.23 21.25 -20.57
CA GLU A 277 16.45 22.14 -19.70
C GLU A 277 15.68 21.38 -18.60
N GLN A 278 15.66 20.05 -18.64
CA GLN A 278 14.89 19.22 -17.69
C GLN A 278 15.39 19.32 -16.25
N TYR A 279 16.69 19.56 -16.05
CA TYR A 279 17.28 19.71 -14.73
C TYR A 279 17.28 21.17 -14.24
N ALA A 280 16.89 22.13 -15.08
CA ALA A 280 16.74 23.55 -14.73
C ALA A 280 15.50 23.82 -13.84
N ILE A 281 14.65 22.80 -13.60
CA ILE A 281 13.55 22.91 -12.63
C ILE A 281 14.07 23.28 -11.23
N ALA A 282 15.33 22.96 -10.90
CA ALA A 282 15.98 23.39 -9.65
C ALA A 282 15.85 24.91 -9.41
N ASP A 283 15.72 25.72 -10.47
CA ASP A 283 15.56 27.18 -10.44
C ASP A 283 14.11 27.62 -10.68
N LYS A 284 13.13 26.76 -10.39
CA LYS A 284 11.68 27.01 -10.61
C LYS A 284 11.37 27.32 -12.07
N GLN A 285 11.94 26.58 -13.02
CA GLN A 285 11.70 26.75 -14.45
C GLN A 285 10.90 25.59 -15.04
N CYS A 286 10.17 25.87 -16.14
CA CYS A 286 9.40 24.86 -16.85
C CYS A 286 10.34 23.83 -17.50
N PRO A 287 10.17 22.52 -17.23
CA PRO A 287 11.05 21.48 -17.77
C PRO A 287 11.03 21.35 -19.29
N ASN A 288 10.00 21.87 -19.95
CA ASN A 288 9.87 21.78 -21.40
C ASN A 288 10.45 22.99 -22.16
N CYS A 289 10.46 24.18 -21.56
CA CYS A 289 10.79 25.43 -22.28
C CYS A 289 11.62 26.45 -21.48
N GLY A 290 11.97 26.17 -20.22
CA GLY A 290 12.81 27.05 -19.39
C GLY A 290 12.10 28.29 -18.82
N THR A 291 10.81 28.51 -19.10
CA THR A 291 10.07 29.66 -18.55
C THR A 291 10.03 29.60 -17.01
N PRO A 292 10.42 30.66 -16.29
CA PRO A 292 10.26 30.73 -14.85
C PRO A 292 8.79 30.53 -14.45
N LEU A 293 8.58 29.61 -13.51
CA LEU A 293 7.29 29.28 -12.93
C LEU A 293 7.11 30.10 -11.66
N SER A 294 5.97 30.77 -11.54
CA SER A 294 5.51 31.22 -10.23
C SER A 294 5.07 29.99 -9.44
N ILE A 295 5.65 29.81 -8.26
CA ILE A 295 5.60 28.58 -7.45
C ILE A 295 4.18 28.20 -7.05
N GLU A 296 3.26 29.16 -7.11
CA GLU A 296 2.00 29.01 -6.40
C GLU A 296 1.10 27.94 -7.02
N ARG A 297 0.93 27.84 -8.35
CA ARG A 297 -0.27 27.13 -8.91
C ARG A 297 -0.17 26.63 -10.35
N ILE A 298 0.91 25.96 -10.75
CA ILE A 298 1.08 25.58 -12.16
C ILE A 298 0.93 24.06 -12.38
N THR A 299 -0.27 23.62 -12.76
CA THR A 299 -0.44 22.31 -13.44
C THR A 299 0.06 22.39 -14.89
N ALA A 300 -0.02 23.56 -15.54
CA ALA A 300 0.36 23.77 -16.94
C ALA A 300 1.16 25.08 -17.15
N CYS A 301 2.34 24.99 -17.78
CA CYS A 301 3.21 26.14 -18.03
C CYS A 301 2.49 27.25 -18.82
N PRO A 302 2.53 28.53 -18.40
CA PRO A 302 1.83 29.61 -19.09
C PRO A 302 2.37 29.91 -20.48
N SER A 303 3.64 29.58 -20.76
CA SER A 303 4.28 29.88 -22.05
C SER A 303 4.11 28.76 -23.08
N CYS A 304 4.24 27.50 -22.67
CA CYS A 304 4.22 26.36 -23.60
C CYS A 304 3.10 25.34 -23.32
N SER A 305 2.24 25.61 -22.34
CA SER A 305 1.14 24.73 -21.90
C SER A 305 1.56 23.34 -21.41
N ALA A 306 2.86 23.09 -21.23
CA ALA A 306 3.37 21.82 -20.75
C ALA A 306 2.86 21.50 -19.34
N LEU A 307 2.33 20.29 -19.15
CA LEU A 307 1.93 19.80 -17.85
C LEU A 307 3.19 19.44 -17.04
N VAL A 308 3.59 20.33 -16.13
CA VAL A 308 4.91 20.33 -15.47
C VAL A 308 5.18 19.01 -14.73
N ARG A 309 4.13 18.42 -14.15
CA ARG A 309 4.18 17.22 -13.31
C ARG A 309 3.64 15.96 -13.98
N SER A 310 3.48 15.96 -15.30
CA SER A 310 2.98 14.80 -16.06
C SER A 310 4.00 13.66 -16.20
N GLY A 311 5.26 13.90 -15.84
CA GLY A 311 6.37 12.97 -16.09
C GLY A 311 6.85 12.94 -17.56
N SER A 312 6.19 13.66 -18.48
CA SER A 312 6.53 13.70 -19.91
C SER A 312 7.73 14.60 -20.24
N HIS A 313 8.08 15.51 -19.32
CA HIS A 313 9.13 16.51 -19.52
C HIS A 313 10.22 16.45 -18.44
N GLY A 314 10.04 15.59 -17.43
CA GLY A 314 10.81 15.63 -16.19
C GLY A 314 10.60 14.41 -15.32
N TRP A 315 11.52 14.19 -14.39
CA TRP A 315 11.31 13.25 -13.29
C TRP A 315 10.47 13.95 -12.21
N VAL A 316 9.42 13.27 -11.75
CA VAL A 316 8.55 13.73 -10.68
C VAL A 316 8.82 12.89 -9.43
N LEU A 317 9.06 13.53 -8.30
CA LEU A 317 9.25 12.84 -7.02
C LEU A 317 7.88 12.36 -6.50
N SER A 318 7.74 11.05 -6.35
CA SER A 318 6.46 10.40 -5.97
C SER A 318 6.49 9.72 -4.62
N GLY A 319 7.68 9.51 -4.05
CA GLY A 319 7.80 8.86 -2.74
C GLY A 319 9.14 9.11 -2.07
N ILE A 320 9.09 9.28 -0.75
CA ILE A 320 10.24 9.37 0.15
C ILE A 320 10.06 8.25 1.18
N THR A 321 11.05 7.39 1.30
CA THR A 321 10.97 6.19 2.15
C THR A 321 12.27 6.02 2.89
N GLN A 322 12.26 5.89 4.21
CA GLN A 322 13.49 5.59 4.97
C GLN A 322 14.06 4.25 4.48
N SER A 323 15.38 4.11 4.32
CA SER A 323 15.95 2.84 3.82
C SER A 323 15.57 1.64 4.69
N ALA A 324 15.39 1.84 6.01
CA ALA A 324 14.88 0.82 6.93
C ALA A 324 13.49 0.27 6.54
N ALA A 325 12.68 1.10 5.87
CA ALA A 325 11.34 0.80 5.43
C ALA A 325 11.26 0.09 4.08
N ALA A 326 12.35 -0.03 3.32
CA ALA A 326 12.25 -0.31 1.89
C ALA A 326 11.48 -1.61 1.57
N ALA A 327 11.71 -2.66 2.36
CA ALA A 327 10.98 -3.92 2.23
C ALA A 327 9.50 -3.76 2.56
N PHE A 328 9.20 -3.09 3.68
CA PHE A 328 7.84 -2.77 4.12
C PHE A 328 7.08 -1.89 3.12
N ALA A 329 7.79 -0.95 2.49
CA ALA A 329 7.25 -0.06 1.48
C ALA A 329 7.04 -0.72 0.11
N GLY A 330 7.37 -2.02 -0.03
CA GLY A 330 7.28 -2.74 -1.30
C GLY A 330 8.26 -2.23 -2.37
N VAL A 331 9.24 -1.41 -1.97
CA VAL A 331 10.24 -0.84 -2.89
C VAL A 331 11.23 -1.91 -3.31
N LEU A 332 11.60 -2.82 -2.41
CA LEU A 332 12.48 -3.94 -2.76
C LEU A 332 11.75 -5.00 -3.60
N PRO A 333 12.43 -5.65 -4.58
CA PRO A 333 11.82 -6.69 -5.39
C PRO A 333 11.32 -7.85 -4.51
N THR A 334 10.05 -8.22 -4.69
CA THR A 334 9.50 -9.47 -4.13
C THR A 334 9.61 -10.58 -5.18
N ALA A 335 9.60 -11.84 -4.76
CA ALA A 335 9.66 -12.99 -5.67
C ALA A 335 8.36 -13.21 -6.48
N VAL A 336 7.39 -12.28 -6.38
CA VAL A 336 6.10 -12.39 -7.06
C VAL A 336 6.25 -11.83 -8.49
N PRO A 337 5.77 -12.53 -9.53
CA PRO A 337 5.78 -12.02 -10.89
C PRO A 337 5.07 -10.66 -10.99
N ASN A 338 5.58 -9.76 -11.83
CA ASN A 338 4.87 -8.52 -12.18
C ASN A 338 3.52 -8.88 -12.83
N GLN A 339 2.45 -8.68 -12.09
CA GLN A 339 1.09 -8.82 -12.60
C GLN A 339 0.67 -7.48 -13.20
N SER A 340 0.36 -7.46 -14.49
CA SER A 340 -0.16 -6.27 -15.15
C SER A 340 -1.66 -6.15 -14.88
N PHE A 341 -2.10 -5.01 -14.36
CA PHE A 341 -3.51 -4.71 -14.18
C PHE A 341 -4.00 -3.82 -15.32
N THR A 342 -5.04 -4.26 -16.04
CA THR A 342 -5.64 -3.52 -17.15
C THR A 342 -7.17 -3.59 -17.09
N PHE A 343 -7.82 -2.64 -17.76
CA PHE A 343 -9.23 -2.70 -18.12
C PHE A 343 -9.29 -2.85 -19.64
N ALA A 344 -10.13 -3.76 -20.15
CA ALA A 344 -10.27 -3.95 -21.60
C ALA A 344 -10.77 -2.66 -22.28
N ASP A 345 -11.72 -1.98 -21.63
CA ASP A 345 -12.35 -0.76 -22.15
C ASP A 345 -11.55 0.51 -21.85
N ASP A 346 -10.55 0.46 -20.97
CA ASP A 346 -9.67 1.58 -20.65
C ASP A 346 -8.20 1.14 -20.77
N PRO A 347 -7.65 1.08 -21.99
CA PRO A 347 -6.28 0.68 -22.22
C PRO A 347 -5.27 1.67 -21.62
N LEU A 348 -5.71 2.91 -21.30
CA LEU A 348 -4.89 3.97 -20.70
C LEU A 348 -4.76 3.83 -19.17
N PHE A 349 -5.50 2.91 -18.57
CA PHE A 349 -5.36 2.59 -17.16
C PHE A 349 -3.91 2.24 -16.82
N ASN A 350 -3.43 2.77 -15.70
CA ASN A 350 -2.08 2.52 -15.23
C ASN A 350 -2.03 2.49 -13.70
N GLU A 351 -1.18 1.63 -13.16
CA GLU A 351 -1.02 1.47 -11.71
C GLU A 351 -0.48 2.73 -11.03
N GLN A 352 0.31 3.53 -11.74
CA GLN A 352 0.95 4.72 -11.17
C GLN A 352 -0.10 5.76 -10.74
N MET A 353 -1.14 5.96 -11.55
CA MET A 353 -2.30 6.76 -11.19
C MET A 353 -2.96 6.24 -9.91
N MET A 354 -3.17 4.92 -9.82
CA MET A 354 -3.82 4.35 -8.63
C MET A 354 -2.95 4.46 -7.38
N ARG A 355 -1.63 4.35 -7.49
CA ARG A 355 -0.71 4.55 -6.36
C ARG A 355 -0.74 5.99 -5.87
N ASP A 356 -0.67 6.96 -6.77
CA ASP A 356 -0.73 8.39 -6.43
C ASP A 356 -2.09 8.76 -5.83
N PHE A 357 -3.19 8.36 -6.46
CA PHE A 357 -4.55 8.56 -5.96
C PHE A 357 -4.78 7.88 -4.60
N GLY A 358 -4.27 6.66 -4.43
CA GLY A 358 -4.30 5.95 -3.15
C GLY A 358 -3.61 6.71 -2.02
N SER A 359 -2.48 7.36 -2.30
CA SER A 359 -1.80 8.22 -1.34
C SER A 359 -2.65 9.43 -0.96
N VAL A 360 -3.24 10.12 -1.96
CA VAL A 360 -4.15 11.25 -1.72
C VAL A 360 -5.32 10.83 -0.82
N VAL A 361 -5.99 9.73 -1.16
CA VAL A 361 -7.12 9.17 -0.39
C VAL A 361 -6.68 8.85 1.04
N PHE A 362 -5.56 8.15 1.21
CA PHE A 362 -5.07 7.75 2.51
C PHE A 362 -4.82 8.96 3.41
N TRP A 363 -4.04 9.94 2.96
CA TRP A 363 -3.66 11.09 3.79
C TRP A 363 -4.84 12.01 4.08
N ARG A 364 -5.76 12.21 3.12
CA ARG A 364 -7.01 12.94 3.39
C ARG A 364 -7.88 12.22 4.41
N HIS A 365 -7.96 10.89 4.34
CA HIS A 365 -8.69 10.11 5.33
C HIS A 365 -8.07 10.22 6.73
N ARG A 366 -6.74 10.13 6.85
CA ARG A 366 -6.04 10.33 8.13
C ARG A 366 -6.24 11.74 8.68
N LEU A 367 -6.24 12.76 7.82
CA LEU A 367 -6.51 14.14 8.23
C LEU A 367 -7.96 14.34 8.67
N ALA A 368 -8.93 13.81 7.91
CA ALA A 368 -10.35 13.81 8.27
C ALA A 368 -10.59 13.14 9.62
N GLU A 369 -10.01 11.96 9.82
CA GLU A 369 -10.01 11.28 11.11
C GLU A 369 -9.33 12.12 12.19
N TYR A 370 -8.20 12.78 11.95
CA TYR A 370 -7.53 13.58 12.99
C TYR A 370 -8.31 14.86 13.36
N LYS A 371 -8.94 15.51 12.38
CA LYS A 371 -9.72 16.74 12.56
C LYS A 371 -11.17 16.51 12.97
N ALA A 372 -11.67 15.27 12.83
CA ALA A 372 -13.09 14.94 12.92
C ALA A 372 -13.93 15.74 11.90
N ASP A 373 -13.43 15.88 10.67
CA ASP A 373 -14.08 16.65 9.61
C ASP A 373 -14.19 15.81 8.32
N GLY A 374 -15.41 15.34 8.04
CA GLY A 374 -15.69 14.53 6.86
C GLY A 374 -15.64 15.31 5.55
N SER A 375 -15.70 16.65 5.57
CA SER A 375 -15.67 17.47 4.34
C SER A 375 -14.34 17.35 3.58
N LEU A 376 -13.26 16.97 4.29
CA LEU A 376 -11.93 16.71 3.73
C LEU A 376 -11.89 15.50 2.78
N LEU A 377 -12.90 14.63 2.84
CA LEU A 377 -13.04 13.45 1.98
C LEU A 377 -13.92 13.68 0.74
N GLY A 378 -14.62 14.81 0.65
CA GLY A 378 -15.72 15.03 -0.29
C GLY A 378 -15.38 14.80 -1.77
N LYS A 379 -14.13 15.03 -2.17
CA LYS A 379 -13.68 14.85 -3.57
C LYS A 379 -13.07 13.47 -3.88
N VAL A 380 -12.88 12.62 -2.87
CA VAL A 380 -12.11 11.37 -3.00
C VAL A 380 -12.82 10.15 -2.42
N ALA A 381 -13.93 10.32 -1.71
CA ALA A 381 -14.70 9.23 -1.11
C ALA A 381 -16.20 9.34 -1.40
N ALA A 382 -16.86 8.18 -1.47
CA ALA A 382 -18.30 8.09 -1.64
C ALA A 382 -19.04 8.67 -0.41
N PRO A 383 -20.22 9.29 -0.59
CA PRO A 383 -20.99 9.86 0.53
C PRO A 383 -21.25 8.85 1.67
N ALA A 384 -21.57 7.60 1.34
CA ALA A 384 -21.79 6.54 2.33
C ALA A 384 -20.53 6.26 3.18
N PHE A 385 -19.34 6.31 2.58
CA PHE A 385 -18.08 6.15 3.31
C PHE A 385 -17.83 7.34 4.24
N ILE A 386 -18.14 8.56 3.80
CA ILE A 386 -17.99 9.78 4.61
C ILE A 386 -18.92 9.70 5.81
N GLU A 387 -20.19 9.35 5.62
CA GLU A 387 -21.16 9.17 6.70
C GLU A 387 -20.70 8.11 7.71
N LYS A 388 -20.25 6.94 7.23
CA LYS A 388 -19.68 5.86 8.05
C LYS A 388 -18.49 6.36 8.88
N THR A 389 -17.58 7.11 8.24
CA THR A 389 -16.38 7.66 8.89
C THR A 389 -16.75 8.68 9.96
N VAL A 390 -17.66 9.61 9.65
CA VAL A 390 -18.12 10.66 10.56
C VAL A 390 -18.86 10.07 11.77
N ALA A 391 -19.66 9.02 11.58
CA ALA A 391 -20.32 8.30 12.68
C ALA A 391 -19.31 7.67 13.67
N GLY A 392 -18.08 7.43 13.22
CA GLY A 392 -16.97 6.95 14.04
C GLY A 392 -16.32 8.04 14.91
N TYR A 393 -16.59 9.32 14.68
CA TYR A 393 -15.96 10.45 15.41
C TYR A 393 -16.56 10.66 16.81
N LYS A 394 -16.48 9.62 17.65
CA LYS A 394 -17.03 9.63 19.00
C LYS A 394 -16.06 10.22 20.00
N ARG A 395 -16.51 11.20 20.78
CA ARG A 395 -15.76 11.73 21.93
C ARG A 395 -16.09 10.92 23.19
N ASN A 396 -15.11 10.73 24.05
CA ASN A 396 -15.30 10.16 25.38
C ASN A 396 -15.87 11.22 26.35
N SER A 397 -16.11 10.83 27.61
CA SER A 397 -16.61 11.74 28.66
C SER A 397 -15.75 12.98 28.89
N ASP A 398 -14.46 12.88 28.59
CA ASP A 398 -13.48 13.95 28.79
C ASP A 398 -13.34 14.84 27.54
N GLY A 399 -14.19 14.64 26.52
CA GLY A 399 -14.15 15.37 25.25
C GLY A 399 -13.02 14.95 24.30
N LEU A 400 -12.21 13.95 24.69
CA LEU A 400 -11.12 13.39 23.88
C LEU A 400 -11.67 12.40 22.86
N ARG A 401 -10.91 12.18 21.79
CA ARG A 401 -11.29 11.23 20.74
C ARG A 401 -10.11 10.37 20.34
N GLU A 402 -10.40 9.12 20.00
CA GLU A 402 -9.40 8.22 19.43
C GLU A 402 -9.11 8.59 17.96
N ALA A 403 -7.83 8.71 17.64
CA ALA A 403 -7.32 8.86 16.29
C ALA A 403 -5.95 8.17 16.19
N TYR A 404 -5.53 7.80 14.98
CA TYR A 404 -4.15 7.38 14.76
C TYR A 404 -3.25 8.59 14.53
N THR A 405 -2.13 8.63 15.22
CA THR A 405 -1.09 9.66 15.07
C THR A 405 0.26 8.98 14.82
N LYS A 406 1.30 9.78 14.57
CA LYS A 406 2.65 9.27 14.31
C LYS A 406 2.63 8.24 13.17
N ILE A 407 1.93 8.62 12.09
CA ILE A 407 1.60 7.74 10.99
C ILE A 407 2.78 7.66 10.04
N GLY A 408 3.15 6.43 9.69
CA GLY A 408 4.09 6.14 8.61
C GLY A 408 3.39 5.32 7.52
N ALA A 409 3.26 5.86 6.31
CA ALA A 409 2.77 5.10 5.17
C ALA A 409 3.86 4.13 4.67
N GLY A 410 3.45 2.92 4.27
CA GLY A 410 4.28 1.93 3.60
C GLY A 410 3.93 1.86 2.11
N GLY A 411 3.93 0.65 1.58
CA GLY A 411 3.72 0.40 0.16
C GLY A 411 2.24 0.47 -0.21
N ILE A 412 1.96 1.14 -1.33
CA ILE A 412 0.66 1.14 -2.01
C ILE A 412 0.82 0.35 -3.32
N ALA A 413 -0.02 -0.66 -3.52
CA ALA A 413 0.02 -1.52 -4.69
C ALA A 413 -1.38 -2.00 -5.10
N VAL A 414 -1.61 -2.12 -6.41
CA VAL A 414 -2.84 -2.69 -6.94
C VAL A 414 -2.86 -4.18 -6.61
N ALA A 415 -3.93 -4.62 -5.94
CA ALA A 415 -4.16 -6.02 -5.63
C ALA A 415 -4.96 -6.70 -6.74
N THR A 416 -6.00 -6.03 -7.22
CA THR A 416 -6.85 -6.52 -8.30
C THR A 416 -7.73 -5.43 -8.90
N THR A 417 -8.18 -5.65 -10.13
CA THR A 417 -9.15 -4.84 -10.86
C THR A 417 -10.38 -5.69 -11.21
N ALA A 418 -11.53 -5.04 -11.35
CA ALA A 418 -12.73 -5.66 -11.87
C ALA A 418 -13.54 -4.65 -12.69
N SER A 419 -13.91 -5.01 -13.92
CA SER A 419 -14.64 -4.14 -14.84
C SER A 419 -16.13 -4.44 -14.80
N ASN A 420 -16.95 -3.42 -15.05
CA ASN A 420 -18.39 -3.53 -15.30
C ASN A 420 -19.15 -4.40 -14.26
N ILE A 421 -18.88 -4.15 -12.99
CA ILE A 421 -19.66 -4.71 -11.89
C ILE A 421 -20.69 -3.66 -11.48
N ASP A 422 -21.98 -3.96 -11.67
CA ASP A 422 -23.07 -3.04 -11.36
C ASP A 422 -22.91 -1.66 -12.06
N GLY A 423 -22.40 -1.65 -13.29
CA GLY A 423 -22.12 -0.43 -14.07
C GLY A 423 -20.87 0.36 -13.64
N ARG A 424 -20.00 -0.23 -12.82
CA ARG A 424 -18.79 0.41 -12.28
C ARG A 424 -17.53 -0.43 -12.49
N ASP A 425 -16.41 0.26 -12.60
CA ASP A 425 -15.08 -0.32 -12.52
C ASP A 425 -14.57 -0.23 -11.09
N TYR A 426 -13.85 -1.25 -10.64
CA TYR A 426 -13.30 -1.31 -9.29
C TYR A 426 -11.81 -1.63 -9.28
N VAL A 427 -11.13 -1.08 -8.28
CA VAL A 427 -9.74 -1.38 -7.94
C VAL A 427 -9.67 -1.67 -6.44
N LEU A 428 -9.06 -2.79 -6.06
CA LEU A 428 -8.59 -3.00 -4.69
C LEU A 428 -7.13 -2.57 -4.61
N LEU A 429 -6.86 -1.58 -3.78
CA LEU A 429 -5.53 -1.02 -3.60
C LEU A 429 -5.01 -1.34 -2.20
N ASN A 430 -4.06 -2.25 -2.12
CA ASN A 430 -3.44 -2.64 -0.85
C ASN A 430 -2.54 -1.51 -0.37
N ILE A 431 -2.69 -1.18 0.91
CA ILE A 431 -1.86 -0.22 1.63
C ILE A 431 -1.41 -0.85 2.95
N THR A 432 -0.10 -0.78 3.17
CA THR A 432 0.47 -1.08 4.48
C THR A 432 0.87 0.22 5.14
N TRP A 433 0.54 0.41 6.41
CA TRP A 433 0.89 1.62 7.14
C TRP A 433 1.08 1.33 8.63
N GLN A 434 1.70 2.26 9.34
CA GLN A 434 1.89 2.18 10.78
C GLN A 434 1.31 3.41 11.46
N GLY A 435 0.84 3.25 12.69
CA GLY A 435 0.39 4.36 13.50
C GLY A 435 0.17 3.97 14.94
N VAL A 436 0.06 4.99 15.78
CA VAL A 436 -0.16 4.87 17.23
C VAL A 436 -1.57 5.32 17.52
N LEU A 437 -2.34 4.48 18.20
CA LEU A 437 -3.66 4.86 18.68
C LEU A 437 -3.50 5.92 19.77
N THR A 438 -4.15 7.07 19.60
CA THR A 438 -3.92 8.25 20.43
C THR A 438 -5.24 8.92 20.76
N LEU A 439 -5.39 9.36 22.01
CA LEU A 439 -6.44 10.29 22.41
C LEU A 439 -6.01 11.73 22.07
N VAL A 440 -6.79 12.37 21.21
CA VAL A 440 -6.59 13.73 20.70
C VAL A 440 -7.71 14.67 21.17
N GLY A 441 -7.48 15.98 21.09
CA GLY A 441 -8.44 17.01 21.46
C GLY A 441 -8.29 17.58 22.88
N GLY A 442 -7.33 17.09 23.65
CA GLY A 442 -6.92 17.65 24.95
C GLY A 442 -5.65 18.50 24.85
N ALA A 443 -5.19 19.03 25.99
CA ALA A 443 -3.96 19.84 26.05
C ALA A 443 -2.68 19.07 25.65
N LYS A 444 -2.69 17.74 25.79
CA LYS A 444 -1.63 16.83 25.35
C LYS A 444 -2.25 15.62 24.67
N GLU A 445 -1.55 15.08 23.69
CA GLU A 445 -1.85 13.76 23.13
C GLU A 445 -1.52 12.66 24.14
N LEU A 446 -2.38 11.65 24.23
CA LEU A 446 -2.13 10.46 25.03
C LEU A 446 -2.06 9.24 24.12
N TYR A 447 -0.92 8.57 24.08
CA TYR A 447 -0.60 7.43 23.24
C TYR A 447 -0.95 6.12 23.95
N TYR A 448 -1.57 5.19 23.25
CA TYR A 448 -1.91 3.89 23.79
C TYR A 448 -0.66 3.02 23.98
N ALA A 449 -0.30 2.77 25.24
CA ALA A 449 0.87 2.01 25.65
C ALA A 449 0.59 0.51 25.90
N GLY A 450 -0.66 0.06 25.70
CA GLY A 450 -1.08 -1.33 25.84
C GLY A 450 -2.14 -1.55 26.93
N PRO A 451 -2.67 -2.79 27.07
CA PRO A 451 -3.81 -3.07 27.93
C PRO A 451 -3.57 -2.83 29.42
N GLN A 452 -2.32 -2.98 29.89
CA GLN A 452 -1.97 -2.84 31.30
C GLN A 452 -1.68 -1.39 31.70
N THR A 453 -1.07 -0.62 30.80
CA THR A 453 -0.63 0.77 31.01
C THR A 453 -1.68 1.78 30.57
N GLY A 454 -2.55 1.41 29.62
CA GLY A 454 -3.56 2.30 29.06
C GLY A 454 -2.93 3.40 28.19
N PHE A 455 -3.43 4.62 28.32
CA PHE A 455 -2.93 5.79 27.60
C PHE A 455 -1.86 6.54 28.41
N SER A 456 -0.80 6.96 27.73
CA SER A 456 0.39 7.64 28.29
C SER A 456 0.70 8.90 27.51
N ASN A 457 1.17 9.96 28.19
CA ASN A 457 1.67 11.16 27.51
C ASN A 457 3.11 11.02 26.99
N LEU A 458 3.79 9.92 27.34
CA LEU A 458 5.10 9.57 26.84
C LEU A 458 4.94 8.64 25.63
N TYR A 459 5.46 9.09 24.50
CA TYR A 459 5.52 8.31 23.29
C TYR A 459 6.72 7.36 23.30
N GLU A 460 6.52 6.10 22.94
CA GLU A 460 7.61 5.16 22.67
C GLU A 460 7.41 4.49 21.30
N PRO A 461 8.48 4.32 20.50
CA PRO A 461 8.43 3.68 19.20
C PRO A 461 7.66 2.36 19.08
N ARG A 462 7.79 1.50 20.09
CA ARG A 462 7.14 0.19 20.16
C ARG A 462 5.61 0.25 20.29
N MET A 463 5.04 1.43 20.56
CA MET A 463 3.59 1.64 20.61
C MET A 463 2.96 1.67 19.21
N SER A 464 3.77 1.86 18.17
CA SER A 464 3.30 1.86 16.78
C SER A 464 2.82 0.46 16.37
N ARG A 465 1.66 0.39 15.71
CA ARG A 465 1.10 -0.85 15.18
C ARG A 465 1.08 -0.79 13.66
N THR A 466 1.35 -1.94 13.04
CA THR A 466 1.24 -2.11 11.59
C THR A 466 -0.17 -2.54 11.20
N PHE A 467 -0.67 -1.92 10.14
CA PHE A 467 -1.98 -2.18 9.52
C PHE A 467 -1.79 -2.62 8.08
N TYR A 468 -2.55 -3.66 7.69
CA TYR A 468 -2.61 -4.18 6.33
C TYR A 468 -4.05 -4.02 5.85
N HIS A 469 -4.32 -2.96 5.09
CA HIS A 469 -5.65 -2.63 4.59
C HIS A 469 -5.68 -2.62 3.06
N SER A 470 -6.88 -2.72 2.49
CA SER A 470 -7.15 -2.58 1.07
C SER A 470 -8.22 -1.52 0.89
N MET A 471 -7.94 -0.50 0.09
CA MET A 471 -8.89 0.54 -0.28
C MET A 471 -9.71 0.03 -1.46
N LEU A 472 -11.02 -0.09 -1.28
CA LEU A 472 -11.98 -0.40 -2.33
C LEU A 472 -12.31 0.90 -3.05
N LEU A 473 -11.82 1.04 -4.27
CA LEU A 473 -12.03 2.21 -5.12
C LEU A 473 -12.97 1.84 -6.26
N SER A 474 -13.89 2.74 -6.59
CA SER A 474 -14.82 2.58 -7.71
C SER A 474 -14.83 3.82 -8.61
N ARG A 475 -15.21 3.62 -9.88
CA ARG A 475 -15.60 4.70 -10.80
C ARG A 475 -16.69 4.20 -11.74
N LYS A 476 -17.38 5.11 -12.43
CA LYS A 476 -18.30 4.76 -13.52
C LYS A 476 -17.59 3.98 -14.63
N HIS A 477 -18.20 2.87 -15.07
CA HIS A 477 -17.70 2.07 -16.18
C HIS A 477 -17.67 2.86 -17.50
N GLY A 478 -16.68 2.59 -18.35
CA GLY A 478 -16.47 3.26 -19.64
C GLY A 478 -15.71 4.59 -19.55
N ALA A 479 -15.33 5.03 -18.35
CA ALA A 479 -14.46 6.19 -18.17
C ALA A 479 -13.03 5.90 -18.66
N GLN A 480 -12.44 6.83 -19.41
CA GLN A 480 -11.07 6.71 -19.93
C GLN A 480 -10.06 7.37 -18.98
N THR A 481 -8.94 6.70 -18.73
CA THR A 481 -7.84 7.27 -17.95
C THR A 481 -7.12 8.35 -18.75
N LYS A 482 -6.89 9.52 -18.12
CA LYS A 482 -6.06 10.58 -18.70
C LYS A 482 -4.62 10.44 -18.19
N VAL A 483 -3.76 9.82 -19.00
CA VAL A 483 -2.38 9.48 -18.60
C VAL A 483 -1.59 10.69 -18.06
N ASP A 484 -1.77 11.87 -18.65
CA ASP A 484 -1.04 13.09 -18.25
C ASP A 484 -1.34 13.55 -16.82
N PHE A 485 -2.49 13.16 -16.26
CA PHE A 485 -2.90 13.49 -14.90
C PHE A 485 -2.60 12.36 -13.89
N SER A 486 -1.91 11.29 -14.29
CA SER A 486 -1.63 10.13 -13.41
C SER A 486 -0.78 10.47 -12.17
N LEU A 487 -0.12 11.63 -12.15
CA LEU A 487 0.67 12.13 -11.01
C LEU A 487 0.06 13.39 -10.39
N SER A 488 -1.09 13.81 -10.89
CA SER A 488 -1.87 14.96 -10.42
C SER A 488 -3.26 14.49 -9.97
N SER A 489 -3.29 13.46 -9.12
CA SER A 489 -4.52 12.76 -8.74
C SER A 489 -5.43 13.57 -7.81
N ALA A 490 -4.95 14.67 -7.23
CA ALA A 490 -5.76 15.60 -6.45
C ALA A 490 -6.36 16.73 -7.33
N ALA A 491 -5.81 16.95 -8.52
CA ALA A 491 -6.32 17.95 -9.47
C ALA A 491 -7.74 17.61 -9.97
N CYS A 492 -8.44 18.61 -10.45
CA CYS A 492 -9.78 18.43 -11.02
C CYS A 492 -9.72 17.47 -12.24
N PRO A 493 -10.45 16.34 -12.24
CA PRO A 493 -10.39 15.36 -13.32
C PRO A 493 -10.98 15.88 -14.64
N SER A 494 -11.84 16.91 -14.59
CA SER A 494 -12.38 17.58 -15.77
C SER A 494 -11.34 18.50 -16.44
N CYS A 495 -10.95 19.59 -15.79
CA CYS A 495 -10.11 20.64 -16.39
C CYS A 495 -8.61 20.60 -15.99
N GLY A 496 -8.19 19.70 -15.10
CA GLY A 496 -6.80 19.62 -14.63
C GLY A 496 -6.37 20.75 -13.69
N ALA A 497 -7.31 21.58 -13.22
CA ALA A 497 -6.99 22.68 -12.32
C ALA A 497 -6.48 22.14 -10.97
N PRO A 498 -5.47 22.79 -10.37
CA PRO A 498 -4.95 22.36 -9.08
C PRO A 498 -6.01 22.52 -8.00
N GLN A 499 -5.93 21.67 -6.98
CA GLN A 499 -6.82 21.74 -5.84
C GLN A 499 -6.38 22.88 -4.90
N THR A 500 -7.16 23.96 -4.84
CA THR A 500 -6.88 25.10 -3.95
C THR A 500 -7.55 24.96 -2.58
N GLU A 501 -8.75 24.38 -2.52
CA GLU A 501 -9.50 24.15 -1.29
C GLU A 501 -10.00 22.71 -1.23
N ILE A 502 -9.49 21.91 -0.29
CA ILE A 502 -9.85 20.48 -0.16
C ILE A 502 -11.34 20.30 0.10
N THR A 503 -11.95 21.19 0.89
CA THR A 503 -13.36 21.12 1.32
C THR A 503 -14.36 21.70 0.33
N ALA A 504 -13.90 22.34 -0.76
CA ALA A 504 -14.78 22.89 -1.78
C ALA A 504 -15.62 21.78 -2.43
N LYS A 505 -16.93 22.03 -2.62
CA LYS A 505 -17.84 21.04 -3.23
C LYS A 505 -17.64 20.88 -4.73
N GLU A 506 -17.24 21.96 -5.39
CA GLU A 506 -17.01 22.02 -6.83
C GLU A 506 -15.59 22.49 -7.14
N CYS A 507 -15.18 22.35 -8.40
CA CYS A 507 -13.96 22.94 -8.90
C CYS A 507 -14.17 24.46 -9.05
N PRO A 508 -13.38 25.31 -8.36
CA PRO A 508 -13.56 26.77 -8.45
C PRO A 508 -13.21 27.34 -9.82
N TYR A 509 -12.58 26.54 -10.69
CA TYR A 509 -12.15 26.95 -12.03
C TYR A 509 -13.16 26.60 -13.12
N CYS A 510 -13.79 25.42 -13.05
CA CYS A 510 -14.67 24.92 -14.11
C CYS A 510 -16.06 24.50 -13.64
N GLY A 511 -16.36 24.60 -12.33
CA GLY A 511 -17.64 24.19 -11.75
C GLY A 511 -17.87 22.67 -11.72
N TYR A 512 -16.86 21.85 -12.04
CA TYR A 512 -17.01 20.40 -12.00
C TYR A 512 -17.29 19.91 -10.58
N VAL A 513 -18.35 19.12 -10.43
CA VAL A 513 -18.74 18.48 -9.17
C VAL A 513 -18.37 16.99 -9.22
N PRO A 514 -17.38 16.54 -8.43
CA PRO A 514 -17.05 15.13 -8.34
C PRO A 514 -18.23 14.33 -7.78
N ASN A 515 -18.66 13.29 -8.49
CA ASN A 515 -19.63 12.31 -8.01
C ASN A 515 -19.36 10.92 -8.59
N LEU A 516 -20.01 9.87 -8.07
CA LEU A 516 -19.77 8.49 -8.51
C LEU A 516 -20.04 8.25 -10.01
N ASP A 517 -20.86 9.08 -10.65
CA ASP A 517 -21.18 9.01 -12.09
C ASP A 517 -20.25 9.84 -12.98
N SER A 518 -19.35 10.61 -12.38
CA SER A 518 -18.53 11.62 -13.06
C SER A 518 -17.25 11.07 -13.71
N GLY A 519 -17.03 9.75 -13.63
CA GLY A 519 -15.87 9.04 -14.19
C GLY A 519 -14.59 9.12 -13.35
N ALA A 520 -14.59 9.92 -12.27
CA ALA A 520 -13.51 9.97 -11.30
C ALA A 520 -13.53 8.76 -10.35
N TRP A 521 -12.38 8.44 -9.75
CA TRP A 521 -12.25 7.40 -8.74
C TRP A 521 -12.72 7.89 -7.37
N PHE A 522 -13.40 7.03 -6.62
CA PHE A 522 -13.85 7.28 -5.25
C PHE A 522 -13.57 6.09 -4.34
N LEU A 523 -13.21 6.40 -3.09
CA LEU A 523 -13.12 5.42 -2.01
C LEU A 523 -14.53 5.01 -1.54
N GLU A 524 -14.84 3.72 -1.64
CA GLU A 524 -16.08 3.11 -1.16
C GLU A 524 -15.91 2.54 0.25
N ASP A 525 -14.77 1.86 0.51
CA ASP A 525 -14.47 1.29 1.83
C ASP A 525 -12.97 1.01 2.03
N ILE A 526 -12.58 0.78 3.29
CA ILE A 526 -11.24 0.33 3.68
C ILE A 526 -11.36 -1.00 4.42
N LEU A 527 -10.84 -2.06 3.81
CA LEU A 527 -11.01 -3.44 4.24
C LEU A 527 -9.70 -3.99 4.81
N PRO A 528 -9.66 -4.52 6.04
CA PRO A 528 -8.49 -5.26 6.52
C PRO A 528 -8.23 -6.49 5.65
N LEU A 529 -6.97 -6.77 5.30
CA LEU A 529 -6.61 -7.87 4.38
C LEU A 529 -7.07 -9.26 4.84
N ASN A 530 -7.29 -9.44 6.15
CA ASN A 530 -7.75 -10.70 6.73
C ASN A 530 -9.26 -10.74 7.03
N SER A 531 -9.99 -9.69 6.65
CA SER A 531 -11.42 -9.56 6.93
C SER A 531 -12.28 -10.42 5.99
N PRO A 532 -13.46 -10.90 6.44
CA PRO A 532 -14.40 -11.59 5.57
C PRO A 532 -14.90 -10.69 4.42
N GLU A 533 -15.02 -9.38 4.66
CA GLU A 533 -15.44 -8.41 3.65
C GLU A 533 -14.41 -8.31 2.50
N TYR A 534 -13.11 -8.31 2.82
CA TYR A 534 -12.05 -8.34 1.81
C TYR A 534 -12.10 -9.61 0.95
N LYS A 535 -12.32 -10.77 1.56
CA LYS A 535 -12.46 -12.05 0.85
C LYS A 535 -13.69 -12.04 -0.07
N ALA A 536 -14.82 -11.56 0.43
CA ALA A 536 -16.04 -11.42 -0.36
C ALA A 536 -15.85 -10.48 -1.57
N ALA A 537 -15.11 -9.36 -1.40
CA ALA A 537 -14.79 -8.46 -2.49
C ALA A 537 -13.91 -9.14 -3.56
N LEU A 538 -12.88 -9.89 -3.15
CA LEU A 538 -12.05 -10.66 -4.08
C LEU A 538 -12.86 -11.72 -4.84
N GLU A 539 -13.75 -12.44 -4.16
CA GLU A 539 -14.63 -13.43 -4.78
C GLU A 539 -15.55 -12.77 -5.82
N LYS A 540 -16.23 -11.66 -5.46
CA LYS A 540 -17.08 -10.88 -6.39
C LYS A 540 -16.29 -10.46 -7.64
N PHE A 541 -15.04 -10.01 -7.45
CA PHE A 541 -14.20 -9.51 -8.54
C PHE A 541 -13.65 -10.64 -9.43
N SER A 542 -13.41 -11.82 -8.86
CA SER A 542 -13.05 -13.02 -9.61
C SER A 542 -14.20 -13.51 -10.49
N GLN A 543 -15.44 -13.49 -9.97
CA GLN A 543 -16.63 -13.87 -10.73
C GLN A 543 -16.90 -12.89 -11.88
N GLY A 544 -16.79 -11.58 -11.63
CA GLY A 544 -16.92 -10.54 -12.66
C GLY A 544 -15.90 -10.68 -13.78
N ARG A 545 -14.61 -10.94 -13.44
CA ARG A 545 -13.55 -11.19 -14.43
C ARG A 545 -13.74 -12.47 -15.21
N ASN A 546 -14.17 -13.55 -14.59
CA ASN A 546 -14.46 -14.79 -15.32
C ASN A 546 -15.56 -14.59 -16.37
N VAL A 547 -16.58 -13.78 -16.07
CA VAL A 547 -17.63 -13.46 -17.05
C VAL A 547 -17.12 -12.50 -18.13
N ALA A 548 -16.29 -11.50 -17.79
CA ALA A 548 -15.72 -10.57 -18.77
C ALA A 548 -14.66 -11.23 -19.68
N GLU A 549 -13.78 -12.08 -19.15
CA GLU A 549 -12.84 -12.89 -19.93
C GLU A 549 -13.60 -13.91 -20.79
N PHE A 550 -14.69 -14.48 -20.27
CA PHE A 550 -15.61 -15.30 -21.05
C PHE A 550 -16.23 -14.50 -22.20
N ALA A 551 -16.83 -13.34 -21.93
CA ALA A 551 -17.39 -12.42 -22.93
C ALA A 551 -16.36 -11.97 -23.98
N GLN A 552 -15.14 -11.69 -23.57
CA GLN A 552 -14.05 -11.30 -24.47
C GLN A 552 -13.54 -12.49 -25.29
N SER A 553 -13.50 -13.69 -24.72
CA SER A 553 -13.25 -14.93 -25.48
C SER A 553 -14.36 -15.25 -26.48
N LEU A 554 -15.55 -14.70 -26.24
CA LEU A 554 -16.72 -14.72 -27.14
C LEU A 554 -16.69 -13.57 -28.17
N GLY A 555 -15.79 -12.60 -28.05
CA GLY A 555 -15.60 -11.55 -29.07
C GLY A 555 -14.88 -12.03 -30.35
N ALA A 556 -14.59 -13.33 -30.47
CA ALA A 556 -14.12 -13.92 -31.71
C ALA A 556 -15.25 -13.93 -32.75
N ASN A 557 -14.96 -13.57 -34.00
CA ASN A 557 -15.93 -13.62 -35.09
C ASN A 557 -16.43 -15.07 -35.25
N PHE A 558 -17.58 -15.37 -34.66
CA PHE A 558 -18.25 -16.63 -34.85
C PHE A 558 -18.95 -16.52 -36.20
N ASP A 559 -18.66 -17.40 -37.14
CA ASP A 559 -19.35 -17.46 -38.44
C ASP A 559 -20.83 -17.92 -38.29
N ILE A 560 -21.50 -17.54 -37.19
CA ILE A 560 -22.92 -17.79 -36.88
C ILE A 560 -23.60 -16.52 -36.38
N PRO A 561 -24.89 -16.33 -36.69
CA PRO A 561 -25.70 -15.29 -36.09
C PRO A 561 -25.74 -15.41 -34.56
N LEU A 562 -25.66 -14.26 -33.91
CA LEU A 562 -25.64 -14.14 -32.45
C LEU A 562 -26.88 -14.74 -31.77
N LYS A 563 -28.05 -14.61 -32.40
CA LYS A 563 -29.30 -15.23 -31.91
C LYS A 563 -29.20 -16.77 -31.87
N ASP A 564 -28.46 -17.36 -32.81
CA ASP A 564 -28.29 -18.81 -32.88
C ASP A 564 -27.30 -19.30 -31.82
N LEU A 565 -26.27 -18.51 -31.51
CA LEU A 565 -25.39 -18.75 -30.37
C LEU A 565 -26.15 -18.67 -29.04
N MET A 566 -27.06 -17.70 -28.89
CA MET A 566 -27.91 -17.60 -27.71
C MET A 566 -28.85 -18.80 -27.57
N LYS A 567 -29.43 -19.28 -28.69
CA LYS A 567 -30.25 -20.51 -28.70
C LYS A 567 -29.45 -21.73 -28.27
N LEU A 568 -28.17 -21.83 -28.64
CA LEU A 568 -27.30 -22.90 -28.18
C LEU A 568 -27.03 -22.83 -26.67
N ALA A 569 -26.77 -21.62 -26.15
CA ALA A 569 -26.54 -21.39 -24.73
C ALA A 569 -27.74 -21.84 -23.89
N VAL A 570 -28.93 -21.42 -24.32
CA VAL A 570 -30.20 -21.77 -23.70
C VAL A 570 -30.51 -23.26 -23.80
N LEU A 571 -30.15 -23.90 -24.92
CA LEU A 571 -30.34 -25.34 -25.12
C LEU A 571 -29.48 -26.17 -24.14
N VAL A 572 -28.22 -25.77 -23.94
CA VAL A 572 -27.31 -26.43 -23.01
C VAL A 572 -27.76 -26.24 -21.57
N SER A 573 -27.97 -24.99 -21.13
CA SER A 573 -28.38 -24.68 -19.76
C SER A 573 -29.82 -25.10 -19.41
N GLY A 574 -30.60 -25.58 -20.38
CA GLY A 574 -31.98 -26.03 -20.17
C GLY A 574 -32.19 -27.52 -20.47
N SER A 575 -31.12 -28.30 -20.61
CA SER A 575 -31.15 -29.69 -21.07
C SER A 575 -31.83 -30.66 -20.12
N ASP A 576 -31.88 -30.33 -18.83
CA ASP A 576 -32.55 -31.09 -17.76
C ASP A 576 -34.04 -30.71 -17.60
N GLY A 577 -34.52 -29.70 -18.34
CA GLY A 577 -35.87 -29.17 -18.26
C GLY A 577 -36.05 -28.02 -17.26
N THR A 578 -35.01 -27.65 -16.49
CA THR A 578 -35.03 -26.58 -15.49
C THR A 578 -33.71 -25.82 -15.42
N ILE A 579 -33.68 -24.60 -15.95
CA ILE A 579 -32.49 -23.73 -15.85
C ILE A 579 -32.28 -23.28 -14.40
N ALA A 580 -31.11 -23.55 -13.82
CA ALA A 580 -30.78 -23.12 -12.47
C ALA A 580 -30.73 -21.59 -12.35
N ALA A 581 -30.95 -21.04 -11.15
CA ALA A 581 -30.97 -19.59 -10.94
C ALA A 581 -29.64 -18.91 -11.35
N THR A 582 -28.52 -19.58 -11.11
CA THR A 582 -27.16 -19.13 -11.47
C THR A 582 -26.92 -19.13 -12.99
N GLU A 583 -27.46 -20.11 -13.70
CA GLU A 583 -27.36 -20.20 -15.16
C GLU A 583 -28.28 -19.18 -15.83
N MET A 584 -29.48 -18.98 -15.29
CA MET A 584 -30.40 -17.95 -15.74
C MET A 584 -29.79 -16.55 -15.60
N GLU A 585 -29.06 -16.29 -14.52
CA GLU A 585 -28.33 -15.04 -14.32
C GLU A 585 -27.18 -14.88 -15.33
N ALA A 586 -26.43 -15.94 -15.60
CA ALA A 586 -25.39 -15.96 -16.63
C ALA A 586 -25.97 -15.72 -18.04
N LEU A 587 -27.09 -16.36 -18.40
CA LEU A 587 -27.78 -16.17 -19.68
C LEU A 587 -28.32 -14.75 -19.82
N LYS A 588 -28.88 -14.16 -18.77
CA LYS A 588 -29.35 -12.76 -18.78
C LYS A 588 -28.21 -11.78 -18.98
N LYS A 589 -27.08 -12.00 -18.30
CA LYS A 589 -25.88 -11.17 -18.45
C LYS A 589 -25.30 -11.31 -19.86
N PHE A 590 -25.20 -12.53 -20.36
CA PHE A 590 -24.75 -12.84 -21.72
C PHE A 590 -25.67 -12.21 -22.78
N ALA A 591 -27.00 -12.29 -22.62
CA ALA A 591 -27.95 -11.61 -23.51
C ALA A 591 -27.80 -10.08 -23.50
N GLY A 592 -27.62 -9.49 -22.31
CA GLY A 592 -27.48 -8.05 -22.13
C GLY A 592 -26.24 -7.46 -22.81
N GLU A 593 -25.10 -8.15 -22.72
CA GLU A 593 -23.84 -7.75 -23.37
C GLU A 593 -23.95 -7.72 -24.91
N TRP A 594 -24.86 -8.50 -25.47
CA TRP A 594 -25.02 -8.73 -26.90
C TRP A 594 -26.28 -8.06 -27.48
N GLY A 595 -26.92 -7.17 -26.72
CA GLY A 595 -28.07 -6.39 -27.15
C GLY A 595 -29.37 -7.20 -27.33
N ILE A 596 -29.46 -8.39 -26.74
CA ILE A 596 -30.65 -9.25 -26.77
C ILE A 596 -31.57 -8.83 -25.61
N SER A 597 -32.82 -8.47 -25.92
CA SER A 597 -33.78 -8.07 -24.88
C SER A 597 -34.19 -9.27 -24.01
N GLN A 598 -34.60 -9.02 -22.77
CA GLN A 598 -35.09 -10.08 -21.89
C GLN A 598 -36.33 -10.79 -22.46
N SER A 599 -37.18 -10.08 -23.21
CA SER A 599 -38.30 -10.67 -23.93
C SER A 599 -37.85 -11.63 -25.03
N ASP A 600 -36.82 -11.27 -25.80
CA ASP A 600 -36.28 -12.14 -26.85
C ASP A 600 -35.62 -13.39 -26.24
N LEU A 601 -34.92 -13.25 -25.11
CA LEU A 601 -34.34 -14.37 -24.39
C LEU A 601 -35.43 -15.36 -23.93
N LEU A 602 -36.50 -14.85 -23.32
CA LEU A 602 -37.63 -15.69 -22.90
C LEU A 602 -38.29 -16.39 -24.10
N GLN A 603 -38.40 -15.71 -25.25
CA GLN A 603 -38.91 -16.33 -26.46
C GLN A 603 -37.99 -17.45 -26.96
N MET A 604 -36.67 -17.23 -26.99
CA MET A 604 -35.69 -18.26 -27.36
C MET A 604 -35.75 -19.48 -26.43
N MET A 605 -35.98 -19.27 -25.12
CA MET A 605 -36.21 -20.37 -24.19
C MET A 605 -37.43 -21.20 -24.55
N VAL A 606 -38.52 -20.57 -24.99
CA VAL A 606 -39.72 -21.30 -25.43
C VAL A 606 -39.47 -22.05 -26.74
N GLU A 607 -38.76 -21.43 -27.69
CA GLU A 607 -38.44 -22.05 -28.99
C GLU A 607 -37.57 -23.29 -28.86
N VAL A 608 -36.62 -23.26 -27.93
CA VAL A 608 -35.67 -24.35 -27.69
C VAL A 608 -36.27 -25.44 -26.78
N LYS A 609 -37.30 -25.09 -25.99
CA LYS A 609 -38.02 -26.01 -25.11
C LYS A 609 -38.85 -27.00 -25.91
N GLY A 610 -38.29 -28.19 -26.14
CA GLY A 610 -38.91 -29.27 -26.91
C GLY A 610 -38.02 -29.86 -28.00
N VAL A 611 -36.80 -29.34 -28.19
CA VAL A 611 -35.81 -29.96 -29.07
C VAL A 611 -35.35 -31.29 -28.46
N THR A 612 -35.73 -32.41 -29.08
CA THR A 612 -35.29 -33.76 -28.67
C THR A 612 -34.25 -34.36 -29.61
N ASP A 613 -34.19 -33.88 -30.86
CA ASP A 613 -33.20 -34.29 -31.86
C ASP A 613 -32.20 -33.15 -32.10
N TYR A 614 -31.15 -33.14 -31.28
CA TYR A 614 -30.12 -32.10 -31.30
C TYR A 614 -29.33 -32.06 -32.61
N GLU A 615 -29.08 -33.22 -33.23
CA GLU A 615 -28.30 -33.28 -34.48
C GLU A 615 -29.05 -32.67 -35.65
N LYS A 616 -30.34 -33.00 -35.76
CA LYS A 616 -31.21 -32.39 -36.76
C LYS A 616 -31.32 -30.89 -36.54
N TYR A 617 -31.53 -30.46 -35.29
CA TYR A 617 -31.62 -29.04 -34.93
C TYR A 617 -30.35 -28.26 -35.31
N PHE A 618 -29.16 -28.81 -35.02
CA PHE A 618 -27.90 -28.15 -35.39
C PHE A 618 -27.64 -28.09 -36.89
N ARG A 619 -28.07 -29.10 -37.67
CA ARG A 619 -27.84 -29.15 -39.12
C ARG A 619 -28.86 -28.34 -39.90
N GLU A 620 -30.13 -28.45 -39.56
CA GLU A 620 -31.24 -27.98 -40.40
C GLU A 620 -31.76 -26.60 -39.96
N GLU A 621 -31.94 -26.41 -38.64
CA GLU A 621 -32.49 -25.16 -38.09
C GLU A 621 -31.39 -24.12 -37.88
N LEU A 622 -30.32 -24.47 -37.15
CA LEU A 622 -29.24 -23.55 -36.83
C LEU A 622 -28.12 -23.51 -37.88
N LYS A 623 -28.11 -24.45 -38.85
CA LYS A 623 -27.14 -24.55 -39.96
C LYS A 623 -25.69 -24.36 -39.49
N MET A 624 -25.31 -25.04 -38.41
CA MET A 624 -24.08 -24.79 -37.68
C MET A 624 -22.82 -25.00 -38.55
N PRO A 625 -21.92 -24.00 -38.65
CA PRO A 625 -20.65 -24.14 -39.35
C PRO A 625 -19.69 -25.00 -38.53
N ARG A 626 -18.71 -25.59 -39.22
CA ARG A 626 -17.64 -26.33 -38.56
C ARG A 626 -16.59 -25.36 -38.02
N SER A 627 -16.89 -24.75 -36.87
CA SER A 627 -15.99 -23.84 -36.16
C SER A 627 -15.59 -24.40 -34.80
N ALA A 628 -14.28 -24.54 -34.59
CA ALA A 628 -13.71 -24.96 -33.31
C ALA A 628 -14.07 -23.99 -32.17
N ASN A 629 -14.26 -22.71 -32.50
CA ASN A 629 -14.59 -21.66 -31.55
C ASN A 629 -16.01 -21.83 -31.01
N VAL A 630 -16.98 -22.15 -31.87
CA VAL A 630 -18.38 -22.40 -31.46
C VAL A 630 -18.47 -23.62 -30.54
N PHE A 631 -17.72 -24.68 -30.84
CA PHE A 631 -17.68 -25.87 -30.01
C PHE A 631 -17.07 -25.61 -28.63
N LYS A 632 -15.99 -24.84 -28.60
CA LYS A 632 -15.32 -24.43 -27.36
C LYS A 632 -16.26 -23.62 -26.46
N VAL A 633 -17.01 -22.67 -27.03
CA VAL A 633 -18.00 -21.87 -26.30
C VAL A 633 -19.08 -22.73 -25.68
N LEU A 634 -19.60 -23.70 -26.42
CA LEU A 634 -20.63 -24.61 -25.93
C LEU A 634 -20.13 -25.43 -24.73
N VAL A 635 -18.89 -25.93 -24.82
CA VAL A 635 -18.23 -26.65 -23.71
C VAL A 635 -18.01 -25.73 -22.51
N GLN A 636 -17.66 -24.46 -22.72
CA GLN A 636 -17.49 -23.50 -21.65
C GLN A 636 -18.81 -23.14 -20.96
N MET A 637 -19.88 -22.97 -21.73
CA MET A 637 -21.25 -22.72 -21.23
C MET A 637 -21.72 -23.85 -20.32
N ALA A 638 -21.51 -25.11 -20.75
CA ALA A 638 -21.81 -26.31 -19.96
C ALA A 638 -20.92 -26.49 -18.71
N LEU A 639 -19.94 -25.61 -18.49
CA LEU A 639 -19.00 -25.68 -17.35
C LEU A 639 -19.07 -24.45 -16.45
N VAL A 640 -20.03 -23.53 -16.68
CA VAL A 640 -20.14 -22.24 -15.97
C VAL A 640 -20.38 -22.44 -14.47
N ASP A 641 -21.27 -23.37 -14.12
CA ASP A 641 -21.65 -23.74 -12.75
C ASP A 641 -20.67 -24.75 -12.11
N GLY A 642 -19.75 -25.30 -12.90
CA GLY A 642 -18.75 -26.28 -12.48
C GLY A 642 -19.29 -27.70 -12.35
N VAL A 643 -20.48 -28.00 -12.86
CA VAL A 643 -21.08 -29.33 -12.91
C VAL A 643 -21.42 -29.65 -14.36
N LEU A 644 -20.91 -30.76 -14.88
CA LEU A 644 -21.28 -31.23 -16.22
C LEU A 644 -22.16 -32.47 -16.10
N GLU A 645 -23.43 -32.33 -16.45
CA GLU A 645 -24.44 -33.38 -16.38
C GLU A 645 -24.48 -34.25 -17.64
N GLU A 646 -25.12 -35.43 -17.57
CA GLU A 646 -25.22 -36.33 -18.73
C GLU A 646 -26.10 -35.74 -19.85
N SER A 647 -27.13 -34.95 -19.50
CA SER A 647 -28.00 -34.25 -20.46
C SER A 647 -27.23 -33.21 -21.28
N GLU A 648 -26.37 -32.43 -20.63
CA GLU A 648 -25.48 -31.48 -21.30
C GLU A 648 -24.41 -32.19 -22.14
N MET A 649 -23.87 -33.30 -21.62
CA MET A 649 -22.91 -34.14 -22.34
C MET A 649 -23.51 -34.72 -23.62
N GLU A 650 -24.80 -35.10 -23.63
CA GLU A 650 -25.48 -35.57 -24.84
C GLU A 650 -25.55 -34.48 -25.92
N ILE A 651 -25.81 -33.23 -25.53
CA ILE A 651 -25.82 -32.07 -26.44
C ILE A 651 -24.41 -31.81 -27.00
N LEU A 652 -23.38 -31.84 -26.15
CA LEU A 652 -21.99 -31.68 -26.56
C LEU A 652 -21.55 -32.80 -27.52
N ARG A 653 -21.96 -34.05 -27.27
CA ARG A 653 -21.68 -35.18 -28.18
C ARG A 653 -22.41 -35.04 -29.51
N ALA A 654 -23.67 -34.61 -29.50
CA ALA A 654 -24.43 -34.35 -30.73
C ALA A 654 -23.76 -33.26 -31.57
N MET A 655 -23.35 -32.15 -30.94
CA MET A 655 -22.61 -31.08 -31.62
C MET A 655 -21.25 -31.59 -32.14
N GLY A 656 -20.53 -32.40 -31.36
CA GLY A 656 -19.28 -33.03 -31.78
C GLY A 656 -19.45 -33.87 -33.05
N ARG A 657 -20.53 -34.67 -33.14
CA ARG A 657 -20.84 -35.46 -34.35
C ARG A 657 -21.21 -34.59 -35.55
N VAL A 658 -21.94 -33.49 -35.35
CA VAL A 658 -22.25 -32.52 -36.42
C VAL A 658 -20.98 -31.86 -36.96
N MET A 659 -20.05 -31.52 -36.07
CA MET A 659 -18.79 -30.86 -36.40
C MET A 659 -17.66 -31.82 -36.80
N LYS A 660 -17.87 -33.15 -36.70
CA LYS A 660 -16.89 -34.22 -36.96
C LYS A 660 -15.72 -34.29 -35.96
N TYR A 661 -15.94 -33.89 -34.72
CA TYR A 661 -15.00 -34.16 -33.61
C TYR A 661 -15.21 -35.58 -33.06
N SER A 662 -14.13 -36.25 -32.70
CA SER A 662 -14.20 -37.54 -32.02
C SER A 662 -14.52 -37.37 -30.54
N GLU A 663 -15.00 -38.44 -29.88
CA GLU A 663 -15.21 -38.44 -28.43
C GLU A 663 -13.91 -38.09 -27.67
N ARG A 664 -12.74 -38.48 -28.20
CA ARG A 664 -11.45 -38.11 -27.62
C ARG A 664 -11.18 -36.61 -27.69
N ASP A 665 -11.56 -35.95 -28.78
CA ASP A 665 -11.35 -34.51 -28.96
C ASP A 665 -12.24 -33.72 -27.99
N LEU A 666 -13.51 -34.12 -27.85
CA LEU A 666 -14.43 -33.54 -26.86
C LEU A 666 -13.90 -33.69 -25.43
N GLN A 667 -13.44 -34.90 -25.05
CA GLN A 667 -12.85 -35.14 -23.72
C GLN A 667 -11.56 -34.33 -23.49
N MET A 668 -10.75 -34.11 -24.52
CA MET A 668 -9.57 -33.24 -24.43
C MET A 668 -9.95 -31.77 -24.22
N MET A 669 -10.95 -31.25 -24.94
CA MET A 669 -11.40 -29.87 -24.77
C MET A 669 -12.00 -29.65 -23.38
N ILE A 670 -12.86 -30.56 -22.91
CA ILE A 670 -13.41 -30.52 -21.54
C ILE A 670 -12.28 -30.52 -20.50
N LYS A 671 -11.25 -31.37 -20.69
CA LYS A 671 -10.09 -31.43 -19.80
C LYS A 671 -9.27 -30.14 -19.82
N GLN A 672 -9.08 -29.52 -20.98
CA GLN A 672 -8.35 -28.27 -21.13
C GLN A 672 -9.07 -27.13 -20.39
N GLU A 673 -10.37 -26.97 -20.62
CA GLU A 673 -11.19 -25.94 -19.96
C GLU A 673 -11.29 -26.19 -18.45
N ARG A 674 -11.45 -27.44 -18.01
CA ARG A 674 -11.43 -27.80 -16.58
C ARG A 674 -10.10 -27.44 -15.91
N ASN A 675 -8.99 -27.62 -16.61
CA ASN A 675 -7.68 -27.23 -16.09
C ASN A 675 -7.50 -25.71 -16.05
N ALA A 676 -8.06 -24.97 -17.00
CA ALA A 676 -8.11 -23.51 -16.97
C ALA A 676 -8.92 -23.01 -15.75
N MET A 677 -10.12 -23.58 -15.54
CA MET A 677 -10.99 -23.27 -14.39
C MET A 677 -10.35 -23.65 -13.04
N ARG A 678 -9.59 -24.74 -12.98
CA ARG A 678 -8.81 -25.12 -11.77
C ARG A 678 -7.69 -24.15 -11.44
N LYS A 679 -6.99 -23.62 -12.46
CA LYS A 679 -5.98 -22.57 -12.25
C LYS A 679 -6.59 -21.26 -11.72
N MET A 680 -7.88 -21.06 -11.97
CA MET A 680 -8.68 -19.96 -11.44
C MET A 680 -9.33 -20.25 -10.06
N GLY A 681 -9.02 -21.40 -9.43
CA GLY A 681 -9.44 -21.71 -8.06
C GLY A 681 -10.80 -22.41 -7.92
N LYS A 682 -11.43 -22.88 -9.01
CA LYS A 682 -12.70 -23.63 -8.96
C LYS A 682 -12.51 -25.15 -9.00
N GLU A 683 -13.26 -25.90 -8.19
CA GLU A 683 -13.40 -27.36 -8.33
C GLU A 683 -14.58 -27.71 -9.23
N VAL A 684 -14.32 -28.30 -10.39
CA VAL A 684 -15.35 -28.80 -11.32
C VAL A 684 -15.61 -30.27 -11.05
N LYS A 685 -16.87 -30.68 -10.85
CA LYS A 685 -17.32 -32.07 -10.72
C LYS A 685 -17.96 -32.54 -12.03
N VAL A 686 -17.54 -33.68 -12.55
CA VAL A 686 -18.12 -34.26 -13.77
C VAL A 686 -18.89 -35.50 -13.36
N TYR A 687 -20.21 -35.52 -13.58
CA TYR A 687 -21.06 -36.67 -13.27
C TYR A 687 -21.33 -37.46 -14.55
N VAL A 688 -20.36 -38.27 -14.98
CA VAL A 688 -20.64 -39.29 -15.99
C VAL A 688 -21.35 -40.44 -15.29
N LYS A 689 -22.61 -40.71 -15.64
CA LYS A 689 -23.23 -41.99 -15.27
C LYS A 689 -22.51 -43.07 -16.08
N ASN A 690 -21.49 -43.67 -15.48
CA ASN A 690 -20.84 -44.85 -16.06
C ASN A 690 -21.83 -46.03 -16.06
N MET A 691 -22.69 -46.10 -17.08
CA MET A 691 -23.60 -47.22 -17.34
C MET A 691 -22.84 -48.56 -17.29
N GLN A 692 -21.59 -48.59 -17.78
CA GLN A 692 -20.72 -49.76 -17.72
C GLN A 692 -20.29 -50.18 -16.31
N LYS A 693 -20.20 -49.25 -15.35
CA LYS A 693 -19.86 -49.58 -13.96
C LYS A 693 -21.08 -50.12 -13.21
N GLN A 694 -22.25 -49.56 -13.48
CA GLN A 694 -23.51 -50.00 -12.89
C GLN A 694 -23.97 -51.36 -13.47
N GLU A 695 -23.75 -51.62 -14.77
CA GLU A 695 -23.93 -52.95 -15.35
C GLU A 695 -22.93 -53.96 -14.76
N ARG A 696 -21.66 -53.61 -14.60
CA ARG A 696 -20.67 -54.49 -13.93
C ARG A 696 -21.02 -54.78 -12.47
N GLU A 697 -21.52 -53.79 -11.73
CA GLU A 697 -21.97 -53.96 -10.34
C GLU A 697 -23.29 -54.74 -10.25
N ASN A 698 -24.21 -54.54 -11.18
CA ASN A 698 -25.45 -55.33 -11.28
C ASN A 698 -25.19 -56.77 -11.75
N GLN A 699 -24.20 -57.00 -12.61
CA GLN A 699 -23.75 -58.34 -13.01
C GLN A 699 -23.08 -59.03 -11.81
N LYS A 700 -22.20 -58.32 -11.09
CA LYS A 700 -21.58 -58.82 -9.84
C LYS A 700 -22.61 -59.17 -8.78
N ASN A 701 -23.65 -58.37 -8.62
CA ASN A 701 -24.73 -58.62 -7.67
C ASN A 701 -25.65 -59.77 -8.13
N ARG A 702 -25.84 -59.98 -9.43
CA ARG A 702 -26.55 -61.15 -9.96
C ARG A 702 -25.75 -62.45 -9.78
N ASP A 703 -24.43 -62.39 -9.92
CA ASP A 703 -23.52 -63.52 -9.70
C ASP A 703 -23.28 -63.82 -8.21
N LEU A 704 -23.62 -62.90 -7.30
CA LEU A 704 -23.61 -63.11 -5.84
C LEU A 704 -24.94 -63.66 -5.31
N VAL A 705 -26.01 -63.59 -6.10
CA VAL A 705 -27.36 -64.08 -5.74
C VAL A 705 -27.69 -65.43 -6.39
N ARG A 706 -26.95 -65.83 -7.44
CA ARG A 706 -26.88 -67.22 -7.94
C ARG A 706 -25.83 -68.00 -7.17
#